data_AF-A0A9W5PDH6-F1
#
_entry.id   AF-A0A9W5PDH6-F1
#
_cell.length_a   1.000
_cell.length_b   1.000
_cell.length_c   1.000
_cell.angle_alpha   90.00
_cell.angle_beta   90.00
_cell.angle_gamma   90.00
#
_symmetry.space_group_name_H-M   'P 1'
#
loop_
_entity.id
_entity.type
_entity.pdbx_description
1 polymer ?
#
loop_
_entity_poly.entity_id
_entity_poly.type
_entity_poly.pdbx_seq_one_letter_code
_entity_poly.pdbx_strand_id
1 'polypeptide(L)'
;MQKSNILMFSGQGSQYWGMGKKLFSTDTVFRETMHRLDAIAIELKGYSIIEYIYDEKRKNANFSNILYSHPAIYMTGYAAAQTLIQKGIEPDGVIGMSLGEFTAGAVAEILSPEETMECVLKQAEILENYSQQGGMMAVLGKPLLYDTEPFLRQNTNLVSVNGRNHFVISGEIKALDQASSLMQKKGIASQKLPVCFGFHSELIDGAAQKFKEYMKHKVFKKPKITFISSVYGKELKYIPENYHWDAIREPIRFLDAVDFNEKRNPAFYIDTSPSGSLAGIAEESAADYSRSSFHAVLSPFGNEINRMEQIIKRIEEQRQKYGTGGEKQMLAYVFPGQGAQFKGMGGDIFNEFSDLVHKADAILGYSIKDLCLSDIDNKLTDTKYTQPAIYTVSALQYLKLKKEGKASPDFTAGHSLGEYTALFAAGVFDFETGLKLVAKRGELMSASSQGGMAAVIGLNENKIREVLKQFDFDQIDIANYNTSSQIVIAGAVEDIKRAAVYFEQAGATAYVVLKVGGAFHSRFMEDAKKHFAKFIEPFQFSKLNIPVISNYLARPYKQEDIKHNLIEQITHSVKWTESIRYLMGQGVTAFEEVGPGNILTKLTQTIQKNELPLIINAPEVVDFIPEDDDINSRIELTAETIPGKESTGGNSPESQLGDQSFKNDYNLKYAYLAGGMHRGISSAEMIIRLGEKGMMGFFGTAGLEIEDIEQAIISIKNGLEKSQFYGMNIQSEPDNQDKEKQLIDLYVKHDVRVIEASSYLSVNEALIYYKAQQLKEDKDGHVMPYNRIIAKVSRPEVAAAFLSPAPASIVEKMAEQGILTSQQVKWLSGIPVADDMIIEADSGSHTDQGALSVMLPFFMRMRDDMMKTNNYKKRIRIGAAGGIGTPEAAASAFLMGADFVMTGSINQCTAESGTSESVKELLSEMEIQDTAYAPSEAMFEFGAKVQVMKRGMLFPVRANKLQQLYQQFQSLDEIDDKTKIQLESKYFKKTFDEIYEDIKRTYPNLVEKADRNPKFKMLLIFKWYLRKASLFALEGEEKRRVDYQVHCGPSLGAFNQWVKGTELEAWRNRHVGEIGEKIMIEAENLLRHRLNTIFQ
;
A
#
# COMPACT_ATOMS: atom_id res chain seq x y z
N MET A 1 10.63 -17.47 -0.28
CA MET A 1 10.40 -18.08 1.04
C MET A 1 9.03 -18.70 1.04
N GLN A 2 8.90 -19.91 1.57
CA GLN A 2 7.62 -20.57 1.76
C GLN A 2 6.85 -19.83 2.86
N LYS A 3 5.59 -19.48 2.61
CA LYS A 3 4.75 -18.84 3.62
C LYS A 3 4.16 -19.89 4.57
N SER A 4 4.07 -19.57 5.86
CA SER A 4 3.41 -20.44 6.85
C SER A 4 1.89 -20.35 6.75
N ASN A 5 1.16 -21.45 6.95
CA ASN A 5 -0.30 -21.46 7.01
C ASN A 5 -0.76 -21.12 8.43
N ILE A 6 -1.39 -19.97 8.63
CA ILE A 6 -1.89 -19.51 9.94
C ILE A 6 -3.43 -19.46 9.89
N LEU A 7 -4.10 -20.30 10.69
CA LEU A 7 -5.56 -20.25 10.79
C LEU A 7 -6.01 -19.23 11.83
N MET A 8 -7.00 -18.41 11.48
CA MET A 8 -7.56 -17.39 12.35
C MET A 8 -9.00 -17.69 12.72
N PHE A 9 -9.36 -17.37 13.97
CA PHE A 9 -10.66 -17.64 14.58
C PHE A 9 -11.19 -16.42 15.34
N SER A 10 -12.37 -15.94 15.01
CA SER A 10 -13.00 -14.77 15.64
C SER A 10 -13.91 -15.17 16.79
N GLY A 11 -14.25 -14.18 17.61
CA GLY A 11 -15.18 -14.35 18.72
C GLY A 11 -16.59 -13.84 18.42
N GLN A 12 -17.32 -13.54 19.49
CA GLN A 12 -18.67 -13.00 19.44
C GLN A 12 -18.71 -11.70 18.60
N GLY A 13 -19.70 -11.61 17.71
CA GLY A 13 -19.86 -10.55 16.72
C GLY A 13 -19.75 -11.05 15.28
N SER A 14 -19.18 -12.24 15.04
CA SER A 14 -19.07 -12.84 13.71
C SER A 14 -20.27 -13.69 13.29
N GLN A 15 -21.17 -14.02 14.22
CA GLN A 15 -22.27 -14.95 13.98
C GLN A 15 -23.35 -14.36 13.06
N TYR A 16 -23.95 -15.23 12.25
CA TYR A 16 -25.16 -14.94 11.47
C TYR A 16 -25.93 -16.24 11.22
N TRP A 17 -27.23 -16.11 10.93
CA TRP A 17 -28.07 -17.27 10.62
C TRP A 17 -27.62 -17.98 9.34
N GLY A 18 -27.57 -19.31 9.36
CA GLY A 18 -27.11 -20.07 8.20
C GLY A 18 -25.61 -20.03 7.96
N MET A 19 -24.80 -19.60 8.93
CA MET A 19 -23.33 -19.65 8.80
C MET A 19 -22.84 -21.08 8.52
N GLY A 20 -22.01 -21.23 7.49
CA GLY A 20 -21.50 -22.53 7.03
C GLY A 20 -22.54 -23.45 6.39
N LYS A 21 -23.77 -23.00 6.12
CA LYS A 21 -24.87 -23.86 5.62
C LYS A 21 -24.53 -24.57 4.31
N LYS A 22 -23.82 -23.92 3.38
CA LYS A 22 -23.46 -24.58 2.13
C LYS A 22 -22.47 -25.73 2.39
N LEU A 23 -21.40 -25.47 3.15
CA LEU A 23 -20.43 -26.50 3.55
C LEU A 23 -21.09 -27.64 4.32
N PHE A 24 -22.02 -27.33 5.23
CA PHE A 24 -22.80 -28.35 5.92
C PHE A 24 -23.59 -29.26 4.96
N SER A 25 -24.20 -28.69 3.91
CA SER A 25 -24.92 -29.48 2.92
C SER A 25 -24.03 -30.25 1.95
N THR A 26 -22.81 -29.77 1.65
CA THR A 26 -21.99 -30.31 0.55
C THR A 26 -20.72 -31.05 0.98
N ASP A 27 -20.15 -30.73 2.14
CA ASP A 27 -18.88 -31.28 2.62
C ASP A 27 -19.12 -32.22 3.82
N THR A 28 -18.64 -33.46 3.70
CA THR A 28 -18.89 -34.51 4.70
C THR A 28 -18.16 -34.24 6.01
N VAL A 29 -16.91 -33.77 5.97
CA VAL A 29 -16.12 -33.50 7.18
C VAL A 29 -16.72 -32.36 7.98
N PHE A 30 -17.12 -31.29 7.29
CA PHE A 30 -17.80 -30.17 7.93
C PHE A 30 -19.06 -30.64 8.66
N ARG A 31 -19.91 -31.41 7.95
CA ARG A 31 -21.19 -31.91 8.47
C ARG A 31 -21.03 -32.85 9.66
N GLU A 32 -20.13 -33.84 9.56
CA GLU A 32 -19.88 -34.80 10.63
C GLU A 32 -19.28 -34.12 11.87
N THR A 33 -18.37 -33.16 11.68
CA THR A 33 -17.79 -32.38 12.78
C THR A 33 -18.87 -31.56 13.49
N MET A 34 -19.76 -30.91 12.73
CA MET A 34 -20.89 -30.17 13.30
C MET A 34 -21.80 -31.11 14.11
N HIS A 35 -22.22 -32.26 13.57
CA HIS A 35 -23.07 -33.21 14.29
C HIS A 35 -22.42 -33.77 15.55
N ARG A 36 -21.12 -34.07 15.50
CA ARG A 36 -20.36 -34.57 16.65
C ARG A 36 -20.36 -33.57 17.80
N LEU A 37 -20.12 -32.29 17.51
CA LEU A 37 -20.14 -31.24 18.53
C LEU A 37 -21.56 -30.91 18.99
N ASP A 38 -22.55 -30.98 18.10
CA ASP A 38 -23.96 -30.76 18.43
C ASP A 38 -24.50 -31.82 19.39
N ALA A 39 -24.06 -33.07 19.27
CA ALA A 39 -24.43 -34.14 20.18
C ALA A 39 -24.10 -33.80 21.64
N ILE A 40 -22.99 -33.10 21.89
CA ILE A 40 -22.60 -32.63 23.23
C ILE A 40 -23.56 -31.56 23.75
N ALA A 41 -23.98 -30.63 22.88
CA ALA A 41 -24.98 -29.63 23.25
C ALA A 41 -26.33 -30.29 23.58
N ILE A 42 -26.75 -31.28 22.79
CA ILE A 42 -27.97 -32.04 23.06
C ILE A 42 -27.87 -32.79 24.39
N GLU A 43 -26.75 -33.48 24.64
CA GLU A 43 -26.54 -34.25 25.87
C GLU A 43 -26.54 -33.34 27.11
N LEU A 44 -25.81 -32.22 27.07
CA LEU A 44 -25.61 -31.37 28.24
C LEU A 44 -26.70 -30.31 28.45
N LYS A 45 -27.39 -29.89 27.38
CA LYS A 45 -28.35 -28.78 27.41
C LYS A 45 -29.76 -29.16 26.95
N GLY A 46 -29.93 -30.31 26.31
CA GLY A 46 -31.24 -30.79 25.86
C GLY A 46 -31.75 -30.12 24.57
N TYR A 47 -30.90 -29.37 23.85
CA TYR A 47 -31.27 -28.71 22.59
C TYR A 47 -30.14 -28.76 21.56
N SER A 48 -30.50 -28.78 20.28
CA SER A 48 -29.56 -28.74 19.16
C SER A 48 -29.20 -27.30 18.78
N ILE A 49 -27.91 -27.05 18.61
CA ILE A 49 -27.38 -25.81 18.04
C ILE A 49 -27.60 -25.80 16.53
N ILE A 50 -27.42 -26.94 15.84
CA ILE A 50 -27.63 -27.07 14.39
C ILE A 50 -29.08 -26.71 14.02
N GLU A 51 -30.06 -27.31 14.70
CA GLU A 51 -31.47 -27.02 14.47
C GLU A 51 -31.77 -25.54 14.72
N TYR A 52 -31.12 -24.95 15.73
CA TYR A 52 -31.27 -23.54 16.03
C TYR A 52 -30.73 -22.66 14.90
N ILE A 53 -29.47 -22.82 14.48
CA ILE A 53 -28.82 -21.93 13.49
C ILE A 53 -29.33 -22.09 12.06
N TYR A 54 -29.95 -23.23 11.73
CA TYR A 54 -30.51 -23.51 10.41
C TYR A 54 -32.04 -23.43 10.35
N ASP A 55 -32.70 -22.96 11.41
CA ASP A 55 -34.13 -22.66 11.42
C ASP A 55 -34.44 -21.47 10.47
N GLU A 56 -35.07 -21.77 9.33
CA GLU A 56 -35.46 -20.77 8.32
C GLU A 56 -36.37 -19.67 8.88
N LYS A 57 -37.14 -19.94 9.95
CA LYS A 57 -38.00 -18.94 10.58
C LYS A 57 -37.21 -17.82 11.24
N ARG A 58 -35.93 -18.05 11.54
CA ARG A 58 -35.06 -17.13 12.29
C ARG A 58 -34.07 -16.38 11.41
N LYS A 59 -34.06 -16.60 10.09
CA LYS A 59 -33.08 -16.02 9.15
C LYS A 59 -32.88 -14.51 9.27
N ASN A 60 -33.91 -13.76 9.67
CA ASN A 60 -33.89 -12.30 9.82
C ASN A 60 -33.89 -11.81 11.29
N ALA A 61 -33.80 -12.71 12.27
CA ALA A 61 -33.78 -12.34 13.69
C ALA A 61 -32.39 -11.87 14.14
N ASN A 62 -32.30 -11.17 15.27
CA ASN A 62 -30.99 -10.86 15.86
C ASN A 62 -30.39 -12.13 16.49
N PHE A 63 -29.20 -12.54 16.06
CA PHE A 63 -28.50 -13.72 16.61
C PHE A 63 -27.57 -13.31 17.76
N SER A 64 -28.15 -12.85 18.87
CA SER A 64 -27.40 -12.32 20.01
C SER A 64 -27.43 -13.20 21.27
N ASN A 65 -28.27 -14.24 21.31
CA ASN A 65 -28.34 -15.15 22.46
C ASN A 65 -27.07 -16.01 22.56
N ILE A 66 -26.26 -15.76 23.58
CA ILE A 66 -24.94 -16.38 23.76
C ILE A 66 -25.00 -17.88 24.05
N LEU A 67 -26.12 -18.38 24.59
CA LEU A 67 -26.34 -19.82 24.82
C LEU A 67 -26.36 -20.62 23.51
N TYR A 68 -26.58 -19.94 22.38
CA TYR A 68 -26.54 -20.52 21.04
C TYR A 68 -25.41 -19.93 20.19
N SER A 69 -25.12 -18.63 20.29
CA SER A 69 -24.12 -18.00 19.42
C SER A 69 -22.69 -18.43 19.76
N HIS A 70 -22.33 -18.54 21.04
CA HIS A 70 -21.00 -19.00 21.44
C HIS A 70 -20.68 -20.42 20.93
N PRO A 71 -21.50 -21.45 21.25
CA PRO A 71 -21.24 -22.79 20.72
C PRO A 71 -21.28 -22.83 19.20
N ALA A 72 -22.17 -22.06 18.55
CA ALA A 72 -22.25 -22.07 17.11
C ALA A 72 -21.00 -21.46 16.42
N ILE A 73 -20.45 -20.36 16.96
CA ILE A 73 -19.19 -19.76 16.45
C ILE A 73 -18.05 -20.78 16.53
N TYR A 74 -17.92 -21.44 17.69
CA TYR A 74 -16.92 -22.48 17.92
C TYR A 74 -17.09 -23.65 16.94
N MET A 75 -18.30 -24.23 16.86
CA MET A 75 -18.61 -25.37 15.99
C MET A 75 -18.30 -25.05 14.51
N THR A 76 -18.77 -23.91 14.02
CA THR A 76 -18.57 -23.50 12.62
C THR A 76 -17.10 -23.25 12.30
N GLY A 77 -16.38 -22.50 13.15
CA GLY A 77 -14.95 -22.22 12.93
C GLY A 77 -14.09 -23.48 13.00
N TYR A 78 -14.35 -24.35 13.98
CA TYR A 78 -13.65 -25.63 14.12
C TYR A 78 -13.93 -26.56 12.93
N ALA A 79 -15.19 -26.70 12.51
CA ALA A 79 -15.55 -27.52 11.36
C ALA A 79 -14.90 -27.02 10.06
N ALA A 80 -14.86 -25.70 9.83
CA ALA A 80 -14.17 -25.13 8.67
C ALA A 80 -12.66 -25.43 8.67
N ALA A 81 -12.00 -25.32 9.84
CA ALA A 81 -10.59 -25.69 9.98
C ALA A 81 -10.34 -27.19 9.72
N GLN A 82 -11.20 -28.07 10.24
CA GLN A 82 -11.07 -29.51 9.99
C GLN A 82 -11.26 -29.87 8.51
N THR A 83 -12.19 -29.21 7.82
CA THR A 83 -12.36 -29.38 6.37
C THR A 83 -11.10 -28.98 5.60
N LEU A 84 -10.44 -27.87 5.97
CA LEU A 84 -9.17 -27.47 5.34
C LEU A 84 -8.04 -28.47 5.61
N ILE A 85 -7.91 -28.91 6.86
CA ILE A 85 -6.90 -29.90 7.27
C ILE A 85 -7.08 -31.20 6.49
N GLN A 86 -8.32 -31.69 6.38
CA GLN A 86 -8.63 -32.91 5.62
C GLN A 86 -8.36 -32.75 4.11
N LYS A 87 -8.48 -31.54 3.57
CA LYS A 87 -8.11 -31.22 2.18
C LYS A 87 -6.61 -30.92 2.00
N GLY A 88 -5.76 -31.21 3.00
CA GLY A 88 -4.30 -31.16 2.89
C GLY A 88 -3.65 -29.84 3.30
N ILE A 89 -4.42 -28.91 3.90
CA ILE A 89 -3.89 -27.66 4.44
C ILE A 89 -3.51 -27.85 5.90
N GLU A 90 -2.26 -28.21 6.13
CA GLU A 90 -1.69 -28.33 7.47
C GLU A 90 -1.38 -26.93 8.03
N PRO A 91 -1.91 -26.57 9.23
CA PRO A 91 -1.63 -25.30 9.87
C PRO A 91 -0.28 -25.33 10.58
N ASP A 92 0.59 -24.37 10.27
CA ASP A 92 1.84 -24.13 11.00
C ASP A 92 1.59 -23.40 12.33
N GLY A 93 0.47 -22.68 12.40
CA GLY A 93 0.02 -22.00 13.61
C GLY A 93 -1.43 -21.53 13.57
N VAL A 94 -1.87 -21.00 14.70
CA VAL A 94 -3.24 -20.52 14.91
C VAL A 94 -3.26 -19.21 15.71
N ILE A 95 -4.24 -18.37 15.42
CA ILE A 95 -4.55 -17.14 16.16
C ILE A 95 -6.05 -17.11 16.47
N GLY A 96 -6.42 -17.01 17.74
CA GLY A 96 -7.80 -16.80 18.15
C GLY A 96 -8.01 -15.37 18.64
N MET A 97 -9.18 -14.78 18.37
CA MET A 97 -9.61 -13.47 18.88
C MET A 97 -10.82 -13.65 19.81
N SER A 98 -10.70 -13.23 21.07
CA SER A 98 -11.75 -13.39 22.08
C SER A 98 -12.19 -14.85 22.22
N LEU A 99 -13.48 -15.17 22.09
CA LEU A 99 -14.00 -16.55 22.06
C LEU A 99 -13.26 -17.45 21.04
N GLY A 100 -12.72 -16.89 19.95
CA GLY A 100 -11.93 -17.64 18.97
C GLY A 100 -10.65 -18.28 19.54
N GLU A 101 -10.15 -17.81 20.70
CA GLU A 101 -9.03 -18.41 21.43
C GLU A 101 -9.31 -19.88 21.82
N PHE A 102 -10.57 -20.22 22.11
CA PHE A 102 -10.99 -21.59 22.40
C PHE A 102 -10.91 -22.47 21.16
N THR A 103 -11.36 -21.96 20.01
CA THR A 103 -11.27 -22.66 18.73
C THR A 103 -9.81 -22.88 18.32
N ALA A 104 -8.98 -21.85 18.42
CA ALA A 104 -7.55 -21.95 18.18
C ALA A 104 -6.90 -22.99 19.11
N GLY A 105 -7.28 -23.02 20.38
CA GLY A 105 -6.77 -23.99 21.35
C GLY A 105 -7.16 -25.42 21.04
N ALA A 106 -8.39 -25.66 20.57
CA ALA A 106 -8.84 -26.99 20.13
C ALA A 106 -8.06 -27.47 18.90
N VAL A 107 -7.84 -26.60 17.90
CA VAL A 107 -7.04 -26.92 16.70
C VAL A 107 -5.57 -27.15 17.06
N ALA A 108 -5.04 -26.43 18.05
CA ALA A 108 -3.70 -26.65 18.58
C ALA A 108 -3.59 -27.83 19.57
N GLU A 109 -4.67 -28.57 19.78
CA GLU A 109 -4.79 -29.73 20.67
C GLU A 109 -4.43 -29.45 22.15
N ILE A 110 -4.74 -28.24 22.63
CA ILE A 110 -4.61 -27.87 24.05
C ILE A 110 -5.66 -28.60 24.89
N LEU A 111 -6.89 -28.65 24.37
CA LEU A 111 -8.02 -29.44 24.86
C LEU A 111 -8.59 -30.24 23.69
N SER A 112 -9.31 -31.33 23.98
CA SER A 112 -10.08 -31.99 22.91
C SER A 112 -11.18 -31.06 22.39
N PRO A 113 -11.64 -31.24 21.14
CA PRO A 113 -12.72 -30.42 20.63
C PRO A 113 -14.04 -30.64 21.38
N GLU A 114 -14.25 -31.82 21.96
CA GLU A 114 -15.38 -32.13 22.81
C GLU A 114 -15.29 -31.40 24.16
N GLU A 115 -14.15 -31.47 24.85
CA GLU A 115 -13.91 -30.73 26.10
C GLU A 115 -14.01 -29.21 25.90
N THR A 116 -13.55 -28.71 24.75
CA THR A 116 -13.67 -27.29 24.41
C THR A 116 -15.13 -26.89 24.22
N MET A 117 -15.95 -27.73 23.58
CA MET A 117 -17.40 -27.51 23.44
C MET A 117 -18.08 -27.41 24.80
N GLU A 118 -17.75 -28.31 25.75
CA GLU A 118 -18.26 -28.23 27.13
C GLU A 118 -17.88 -26.90 27.79
N CYS A 119 -16.63 -26.47 27.62
CA CYS A 119 -16.15 -25.22 28.18
C CYS A 119 -16.88 -24.01 27.60
N VAL A 120 -17.10 -23.97 26.28
CA VAL A 120 -17.84 -22.90 25.60
C VAL A 120 -19.31 -22.86 26.05
N LEU A 121 -19.98 -24.02 26.14
CA LEU A 121 -21.35 -24.11 26.65
C LEU A 121 -21.45 -23.65 28.11
N LYS A 122 -20.49 -24.05 28.95
CA LYS A 122 -20.48 -23.65 30.36
C LYS A 122 -20.14 -22.17 30.53
N GLN A 123 -19.24 -21.63 29.71
CA GLN A 123 -18.93 -20.21 29.67
C GLN A 123 -20.17 -19.39 29.36
N ALA A 124 -20.91 -19.74 28.30
CA ALA A 124 -22.14 -19.02 27.94
C ALA A 124 -23.18 -19.05 29.07
N GLU A 125 -23.39 -20.20 29.71
CA GLU A 125 -24.30 -20.34 30.85
C GLU A 125 -23.88 -19.49 32.06
N ILE A 126 -22.59 -19.47 32.41
CA ILE A 126 -22.09 -18.67 33.54
C ILE A 126 -22.19 -17.18 33.20
N LEU A 127 -21.83 -16.78 31.99
CA LEU A 127 -21.93 -15.38 31.57
C LEU A 127 -23.40 -14.90 31.63
N GLU A 128 -24.34 -15.69 31.13
CA GLU A 128 -25.77 -15.37 31.13
C GLU A 128 -26.33 -15.16 32.55
N ASN A 129 -25.89 -16.00 33.51
CA ASN A 129 -26.43 -15.99 34.87
C ASN A 129 -25.76 -14.98 35.80
N TYR A 130 -24.52 -14.57 35.53
CA TYR A 130 -23.70 -13.84 36.50
C TYR A 130 -23.10 -12.52 35.97
N SER A 131 -23.27 -12.19 34.69
CA SER A 131 -22.78 -10.93 34.11
C SER A 131 -23.83 -9.83 34.12
N GLN A 132 -23.38 -8.59 34.24
CA GLN A 132 -24.22 -7.42 34.03
C GLN A 132 -24.48 -7.21 32.53
N GLN A 133 -25.71 -6.84 32.18
CA GLN A 133 -26.08 -6.48 30.80
C GLN A 133 -25.32 -5.23 30.34
N GLY A 134 -24.90 -5.22 29.09
CA GLY A 134 -24.10 -4.14 28.51
C GLY A 134 -24.11 -4.20 26.99
N GLY A 135 -23.11 -3.59 26.36
CA GLY A 135 -22.94 -3.71 24.92
C GLY A 135 -21.52 -3.42 24.48
N MET A 136 -21.33 -3.42 23.16
CA MET A 136 -20.09 -3.04 22.50
C MET A 136 -20.40 -2.11 21.33
N MET A 137 -19.45 -1.25 20.98
CA MET A 137 -19.56 -0.29 19.88
C MET A 137 -18.25 -0.19 19.12
N ALA A 138 -18.30 -0.36 17.80
CA ALA A 138 -17.20 -0.05 16.91
C ALA A 138 -17.15 1.47 16.65
N VAL A 139 -15.96 2.04 16.67
CA VAL A 139 -15.67 3.45 16.41
C VAL A 139 -14.70 3.53 15.23
N LEU A 140 -15.13 4.17 14.14
CA LEU A 140 -14.33 4.38 12.94
C LEU A 140 -13.54 5.70 13.05
N GLY A 141 -12.57 5.70 13.97
CA GLY A 141 -11.67 6.82 14.23
C GLY A 141 -10.32 6.35 14.76
N LYS A 142 -9.35 7.26 14.88
CA LYS A 142 -8.00 6.93 15.37
C LYS A 142 -8.08 6.37 16.79
N PRO A 143 -7.40 5.24 17.11
CA PRO A 143 -7.40 4.65 18.46
C PRO A 143 -6.97 5.62 19.56
N LEU A 144 -6.06 6.56 19.25
CA LEU A 144 -5.63 7.63 20.16
C LEU A 144 -6.80 8.44 20.74
N LEU A 145 -7.94 8.48 20.02
CA LEU A 145 -9.16 9.12 20.49
C LEU A 145 -9.61 8.56 21.85
N TYR A 146 -9.50 7.26 22.08
CA TYR A 146 -9.87 6.64 23.36
C TYR A 146 -9.06 7.22 24.53
N ASP A 147 -7.75 7.42 24.32
CA ASP A 147 -6.85 7.97 25.33
C ASP A 147 -7.05 9.49 25.53
N THR A 148 -7.39 10.21 24.46
CA THR A 148 -7.54 11.68 24.48
C THR A 148 -8.91 12.17 24.89
N GLU A 149 -9.96 11.34 24.78
CA GLU A 149 -11.34 11.71 25.14
C GLU A 149 -11.68 11.24 26.57
N PRO A 150 -11.72 12.14 27.58
CA PRO A 150 -11.88 11.74 28.98
C PRO A 150 -13.16 10.95 29.23
N PHE A 151 -14.24 11.28 28.52
CA PHE A 151 -15.51 10.58 28.65
C PHE A 151 -15.40 9.09 28.29
N LEU A 152 -14.72 8.75 27.19
CA LEU A 152 -14.56 7.36 26.76
C LEU A 152 -13.75 6.57 27.79
N ARG A 153 -12.60 7.11 28.21
CA ARG A 153 -11.72 6.46 29.18
C ARG A 153 -12.37 6.24 30.55
N GLN A 154 -13.25 7.15 30.98
CA GLN A 154 -13.88 7.09 32.30
C GLN A 154 -15.14 6.22 32.35
N ASN A 155 -15.83 6.03 31.23
CA ASN A 155 -17.17 5.41 31.21
C ASN A 155 -17.27 4.17 30.30
N THR A 156 -16.20 3.81 29.59
CA THR A 156 -16.16 2.64 28.69
C THR A 156 -14.79 1.95 28.76
N ASN A 157 -14.73 0.69 28.35
CA ASN A 157 -13.50 -0.09 28.25
C ASN A 157 -13.06 -0.25 26.80
N LEU A 158 -11.75 -0.20 26.55
CA LEU A 158 -11.20 -0.55 25.25
C LEU A 158 -11.26 -2.07 25.06
N VAL A 159 -11.97 -2.50 24.04
CA VAL A 159 -12.10 -3.92 23.67
C VAL A 159 -10.95 -4.31 22.77
N SER A 160 -10.75 -3.59 21.66
CA SER A 160 -9.73 -3.94 20.66
C SER A 160 -9.38 -2.74 19.79
N VAL A 161 -8.16 -2.75 19.25
CA VAL A 161 -7.75 -1.88 18.14
C VAL A 161 -7.68 -2.76 16.90
N ASN A 162 -8.50 -2.46 15.90
CA ASN A 162 -8.68 -3.28 14.70
C ASN A 162 -8.08 -2.64 13.44
N GLY A 163 -7.49 -1.45 13.54
CA GLY A 163 -6.88 -0.75 12.42
C GLY A 163 -6.45 0.68 12.77
N ARG A 164 -5.98 1.43 11.77
CA ARG A 164 -5.50 2.82 11.97
C ARG A 164 -6.62 3.78 12.37
N ASN A 165 -7.82 3.49 11.87
CA ASN A 165 -9.02 4.30 12.10
C ASN A 165 -10.18 3.42 12.59
N HIS A 166 -9.89 2.36 13.36
CA HIS A 166 -10.92 1.44 13.83
C HIS A 166 -10.55 0.84 15.18
N PHE A 167 -11.38 1.09 16.20
CA PHE A 167 -11.29 0.44 17.51
C PHE A 167 -12.69 0.13 18.04
N VAL A 168 -12.77 -0.77 19.03
CA VAL A 168 -14.03 -1.20 19.65
C VAL A 168 -13.98 -0.89 21.13
N ILE A 169 -15.11 -0.40 21.67
CA ILE A 169 -15.30 -0.16 23.10
C ILE A 169 -16.49 -0.95 23.64
N SER A 170 -16.48 -1.21 24.94
CA SER A 170 -17.58 -1.86 25.67
C SER A 170 -17.96 -1.04 26.90
N GLY A 171 -19.19 -1.23 27.37
CA GLY A 171 -19.68 -0.51 28.55
C GLY A 171 -21.18 -0.66 28.74
N GLU A 172 -21.71 0.06 29.72
CA GLU A 172 -23.15 0.10 29.97
C GLU A 172 -23.89 0.72 28.77
N ILE A 173 -25.13 0.29 28.52
CA ILE A 173 -25.93 0.77 27.38
C ILE A 173 -26.02 2.30 27.36
N LYS A 174 -26.22 2.92 28.54
CA LYS A 174 -26.29 4.39 28.69
C LYS A 174 -24.96 5.08 28.35
N ALA A 175 -23.84 4.51 28.79
CA ALA A 175 -22.51 5.05 28.48
C ALA A 175 -22.21 4.95 26.97
N LEU A 176 -22.61 3.85 26.33
CA LEU A 176 -22.47 3.68 24.87
C LEU A 176 -23.38 4.63 24.07
N ASP A 177 -24.59 4.94 24.53
CA ASP A 177 -25.46 5.95 23.90
C ASP A 177 -24.83 7.35 23.95
N GLN A 178 -24.25 7.70 25.09
CA GLN A 178 -23.54 8.96 25.27
C GLN A 178 -22.26 9.01 24.43
N ALA A 179 -21.49 7.92 24.38
CA ALA A 179 -20.33 7.79 23.51
C ALA A 179 -20.70 7.93 22.03
N SER A 180 -21.78 7.28 21.58
CA SER A 180 -22.26 7.41 20.20
C SER A 180 -22.66 8.85 19.86
N SER A 181 -23.36 9.53 20.78
CA SER A 181 -23.71 10.94 20.63
C SER A 181 -22.47 11.85 20.56
N LEU A 182 -21.43 11.53 21.34
CA LEU A 182 -20.15 12.24 21.30
C LEU A 182 -19.43 12.03 19.97
N MET A 183 -19.38 10.80 19.45
CA MET A 183 -18.78 10.50 18.15
C MET A 183 -19.51 11.23 17.02
N GLN A 184 -20.85 11.22 17.03
CA GLN A 184 -21.67 11.93 16.07
C GLN A 184 -21.38 13.44 16.06
N LYS A 185 -21.24 14.08 17.24
CA LYS A 185 -20.87 15.50 17.36
C LYS A 185 -19.49 15.81 16.79
N LYS A 186 -18.56 14.85 16.84
CA LYS A 186 -17.20 14.96 16.31
C LYS A 186 -17.08 14.56 14.84
N GLY A 187 -18.19 14.16 14.20
CA GLY A 187 -18.18 13.69 12.80
C GLY A 187 -17.50 12.32 12.63
N ILE A 188 -17.38 11.54 13.70
CA ILE A 188 -16.76 10.21 13.70
C ILE A 188 -17.87 9.16 13.62
N ALA A 189 -17.78 8.25 12.66
CA ALA A 189 -18.75 7.18 12.52
C ALA A 189 -18.59 6.14 13.64
N SER A 190 -19.71 5.65 14.18
CA SER A 190 -19.72 4.63 15.22
C SER A 190 -20.94 3.73 15.07
N GLN A 191 -20.82 2.44 15.39
CA GLN A 191 -21.89 1.46 15.25
C GLN A 191 -21.92 0.52 16.46
N LYS A 192 -23.09 0.39 17.10
CA LYS A 192 -23.30 -0.62 18.14
C LYS A 192 -23.27 -2.03 17.55
N LEU A 193 -22.56 -2.93 18.21
CA LEU A 193 -22.46 -4.33 17.80
C LEU A 193 -23.65 -5.14 18.36
N PRO A 194 -24.11 -6.20 17.66
CA PRO A 194 -25.27 -6.99 18.05
C PRO A 194 -24.94 -7.97 19.20
N VAL A 195 -24.55 -7.43 20.34
CA VAL A 195 -24.17 -8.19 21.55
C VAL A 195 -24.90 -7.62 22.77
N CYS A 196 -25.30 -8.51 23.69
CA CYS A 196 -26.06 -8.14 24.89
C CYS A 196 -25.18 -7.93 26.14
N PHE A 197 -23.87 -8.20 26.03
CA PHE A 197 -22.91 -8.08 27.12
C PHE A 197 -21.74 -7.20 26.70
N GLY A 198 -21.22 -6.43 27.64
CA GLY A 198 -19.97 -5.69 27.46
C GLY A 198 -18.78 -6.62 27.65
N PHE A 199 -18.47 -7.48 26.68
CA PHE A 199 -17.27 -8.30 26.75
C PHE A 199 -16.01 -7.42 26.84
N HIS A 200 -14.94 -7.97 27.40
CA HIS A 200 -13.69 -7.24 27.63
C HIS A 200 -13.85 -6.02 28.55
N SER A 201 -14.76 -6.09 29.54
CA SER A 201 -15.00 -5.07 30.56
C SER A 201 -15.31 -5.68 31.92
N GLU A 202 -15.33 -4.85 32.96
CA GLU A 202 -15.75 -5.23 34.30
C GLU A 202 -17.20 -5.71 34.39
N LEU A 203 -18.04 -5.44 33.40
CA LEU A 203 -19.44 -5.85 33.41
C LEU A 203 -19.62 -7.38 33.45
N ILE A 204 -18.61 -8.15 33.03
CA ILE A 204 -18.65 -9.61 33.12
C ILE A 204 -18.01 -10.15 34.40
N ASP A 205 -17.40 -9.32 35.27
CA ASP A 205 -16.59 -9.81 36.40
C ASP A 205 -17.37 -10.66 37.42
N GLY A 206 -18.70 -10.52 37.50
CA GLY A 206 -19.55 -11.39 38.32
C GLY A 206 -19.46 -12.88 37.92
N ALA A 207 -19.11 -13.18 36.67
CA ALA A 207 -18.89 -14.54 36.19
C ALA A 207 -17.49 -15.11 36.51
N ALA A 208 -16.53 -14.26 36.91
CA ALA A 208 -15.11 -14.62 36.96
C ALA A 208 -14.83 -15.80 37.89
N GLN A 209 -15.32 -15.75 39.13
CA GLN A 209 -15.04 -16.78 40.14
C GLN A 209 -15.53 -18.16 39.67
N LYS A 210 -16.78 -18.25 39.22
CA LYS A 210 -17.41 -19.51 38.81
C LYS A 210 -16.76 -20.09 37.57
N PHE A 211 -16.39 -19.25 36.60
CA PHE A 211 -15.72 -19.72 35.40
C PHE A 211 -14.30 -20.21 35.70
N LYS A 212 -13.53 -19.46 36.51
CA LYS A 212 -12.18 -19.88 36.93
C LYS A 212 -12.21 -21.17 37.74
N GLU A 213 -13.15 -21.33 38.67
CA GLU A 213 -13.34 -22.56 39.43
C GLU A 213 -13.65 -23.75 38.51
N TYR A 214 -14.51 -23.57 37.51
CA TYR A 214 -14.79 -24.60 36.52
C TYR A 214 -13.54 -24.99 35.71
N MET A 215 -12.75 -24.00 35.27
CA MET A 215 -11.55 -24.24 34.44
C MET A 215 -10.41 -24.90 35.22
N LYS A 216 -10.32 -24.76 36.55
CA LYS A 216 -9.28 -25.40 37.39
C LYS A 216 -9.27 -26.92 37.30
N HIS A 217 -10.39 -27.54 36.95
CA HIS A 217 -10.50 -29.00 36.84
C HIS A 217 -10.12 -29.53 35.45
N LYS A 218 -9.80 -28.66 34.49
CA LYS A 218 -9.39 -29.05 33.14
C LYS A 218 -7.87 -29.21 33.04
N VAL A 219 -7.42 -30.15 32.22
CA VAL A 219 -5.98 -30.44 32.02
C VAL A 219 -5.56 -29.90 30.66
N PHE A 220 -4.78 -28.82 30.64
CA PHE A 220 -4.29 -28.21 29.41
C PHE A 220 -3.01 -28.89 28.93
N LYS A 221 -3.01 -29.37 27.69
CA LYS A 221 -1.82 -29.89 27.01
C LYS A 221 -0.97 -28.75 26.46
N LYS A 222 0.31 -29.04 26.23
CA LYS A 222 1.19 -28.16 25.46
C LYS A 222 0.66 -28.06 24.00
N PRO A 223 0.57 -26.86 23.40
CA PRO A 223 0.17 -26.72 22.00
C PRO A 223 1.06 -27.55 21.07
N LYS A 224 0.44 -28.29 20.13
CA LYS A 224 1.17 -29.10 19.15
C LYS A 224 1.70 -28.31 17.97
N ILE A 225 1.01 -27.23 17.61
CA ILE A 225 1.40 -26.26 16.58
C ILE A 225 1.57 -24.89 17.23
N THR A 226 2.10 -23.92 16.48
CA THR A 226 2.32 -22.56 17.00
C THR A 226 0.99 -21.94 17.44
N PHE A 227 0.86 -21.61 18.72
CA PHE A 227 -0.35 -20.99 19.28
C PHE A 227 -0.04 -19.54 19.67
N ILE A 228 -0.59 -18.59 18.92
CA ILE A 228 -0.33 -17.16 19.11
C ILE A 228 -1.58 -16.53 19.72
N SER A 229 -1.41 -16.02 20.94
CA SER A 229 -2.51 -15.44 21.71
C SER A 229 -2.76 -13.99 21.32
N SER A 230 -4.00 -13.66 21.01
CA SER A 230 -4.48 -12.27 20.87
C SER A 230 -4.63 -11.58 22.22
N VAL A 231 -4.64 -12.29 23.35
CA VAL A 231 -4.66 -11.69 24.69
C VAL A 231 -3.31 -11.05 25.01
N TYR A 232 -2.23 -11.78 24.72
CA TYR A 232 -0.87 -11.33 25.06
C TYR A 232 -0.06 -10.79 23.87
N GLY A 233 -0.57 -10.92 22.64
CA GLY A 233 0.11 -10.46 21.42
C GLY A 233 1.36 -11.26 21.08
N LYS A 234 1.45 -12.55 21.47
CA LYS A 234 2.65 -13.39 21.28
C LYS A 234 2.35 -14.89 21.34
N GLU A 235 3.31 -15.70 20.90
CA GLU A 235 3.30 -17.16 21.05
C GLU A 235 3.25 -17.59 22.53
N LEU A 236 2.38 -18.55 22.85
CA LEU A 236 2.36 -19.23 24.13
C LEU A 236 2.82 -20.68 23.99
N LYS A 237 3.82 -21.05 24.80
CA LYS A 237 4.33 -22.43 24.89
C LYS A 237 3.62 -23.26 25.97
N TYR A 238 2.88 -22.60 26.84
CA TYR A 238 2.07 -23.18 27.92
C TYR A 238 0.92 -22.22 28.21
N ILE A 239 -0.16 -22.74 28.79
CA ILE A 239 -1.37 -21.98 29.04
C ILE A 239 -1.40 -21.49 30.49
N PRO A 240 -1.40 -20.16 30.73
CA PRO A 240 -1.52 -19.60 32.08
C PRO A 240 -2.83 -20.01 32.76
N GLU A 241 -2.83 -20.07 34.09
CA GLU A 241 -3.99 -20.51 34.89
C GLU A 241 -5.26 -19.71 34.57
N ASN A 242 -5.15 -18.39 34.38
CA ASN A 242 -6.29 -17.50 34.13
C ASN A 242 -6.58 -17.27 32.63
N TYR A 243 -5.85 -17.92 31.73
CA TYR A 243 -5.83 -17.60 30.31
C TYR A 243 -7.22 -17.45 29.67
N HIS A 244 -8.08 -18.44 29.89
CA HIS A 244 -9.40 -18.51 29.28
C HIS A 244 -10.37 -17.46 29.81
N TRP A 245 -10.14 -16.96 31.03
CA TRP A 245 -10.87 -15.81 31.55
C TRP A 245 -10.33 -14.51 30.93
N ASP A 246 -9.01 -14.36 30.91
CA ASP A 246 -8.36 -13.19 30.32
C ASP A 246 -8.78 -13.03 28.84
N ALA A 247 -8.94 -14.15 28.11
CA ALA A 247 -9.39 -14.18 26.72
C ALA A 247 -10.73 -13.47 26.44
N ILE A 248 -11.62 -13.39 27.43
CA ILE A 248 -12.93 -12.71 27.27
C ILE A 248 -13.04 -11.42 28.09
N ARG A 249 -12.06 -11.16 28.97
CA ARG A 249 -12.08 -10.05 29.94
C ARG A 249 -11.06 -8.95 29.65
N GLU A 250 -9.88 -9.30 29.15
CA GLU A 250 -8.80 -8.35 28.87
C GLU A 250 -8.91 -7.82 27.42
N PRO A 251 -8.37 -6.61 27.13
CA PRO A 251 -8.35 -6.08 25.77
C PRO A 251 -7.68 -7.02 24.77
N ILE A 252 -8.26 -7.10 23.56
CA ILE A 252 -7.78 -7.92 22.46
C ILE A 252 -6.65 -7.20 21.73
N ARG A 253 -5.48 -7.84 21.72
CA ARG A 253 -4.24 -7.47 21.03
C ARG A 253 -4.03 -8.31 19.76
N PHE A 254 -5.07 -8.44 18.94
CA PHE A 254 -5.04 -9.26 17.72
C PHE A 254 -4.01 -8.77 16.70
N LEU A 255 -3.90 -7.44 16.51
CA LEU A 255 -2.89 -6.87 15.62
C LEU A 255 -1.46 -7.17 16.08
N ASP A 256 -1.21 -7.13 17.40
CA ASP A 256 0.09 -7.50 17.96
C ASP A 256 0.40 -8.99 17.71
N ALA A 257 -0.61 -9.86 17.75
CA ALA A 257 -0.45 -11.29 17.44
C ALA A 257 -0.15 -11.53 15.95
N VAL A 258 -0.83 -10.82 15.04
CA VAL A 258 -0.53 -10.86 13.60
C VAL A 258 0.88 -10.35 13.35
N ASP A 259 1.23 -9.18 13.90
CA ASP A 259 2.53 -8.55 13.76
C ASP A 259 3.67 -9.41 14.36
N PHE A 260 3.42 -10.08 15.50
CA PHE A 260 4.35 -11.06 16.07
C PHE A 260 4.69 -12.18 15.07
N ASN A 261 3.71 -12.68 14.32
CA ASN A 261 3.94 -13.69 13.29
C ASN A 261 4.63 -13.10 12.06
N GLU A 262 4.15 -11.96 11.55
CA GLU A 262 4.70 -11.27 10.37
C GLU A 262 6.19 -10.95 10.52
N LYS A 263 6.61 -10.58 11.73
CA LYS A 263 8.03 -10.33 12.07
C LYS A 263 8.91 -11.57 11.99
N ARG A 264 8.32 -12.77 12.07
CA ARG A 264 9.04 -14.05 12.03
C ARG A 264 9.02 -14.64 10.64
N ASN A 265 7.83 -14.85 10.08
CA ASN A 265 7.63 -15.46 8.77
C ASN A 265 6.36 -14.91 8.10
N PRO A 266 6.43 -14.51 6.81
CA PRO A 266 5.24 -14.27 6.03
C PRO A 266 4.31 -15.50 6.00
N ALA A 267 3.02 -15.28 5.99
CA ALA A 267 2.00 -16.32 6.12
C ALA A 267 0.88 -16.25 5.07
N PHE A 268 0.23 -17.40 4.86
CA PHE A 268 -1.15 -17.48 4.41
C PHE A 268 -2.03 -17.43 5.65
N TYR A 269 -2.60 -16.25 5.93
CA TYR A 269 -3.62 -16.13 6.96
C TYR A 269 -4.96 -16.57 6.40
N ILE A 270 -5.53 -17.59 7.03
CA ILE A 270 -6.78 -18.21 6.59
C ILE A 270 -7.80 -18.02 7.70
N ASP A 271 -8.73 -17.10 7.48
CA ASP A 271 -9.83 -16.85 8.40
C ASP A 271 -10.94 -17.89 8.19
N THR A 272 -11.07 -18.76 9.19
CA THR A 272 -12.07 -19.85 9.21
C THR A 272 -13.33 -19.46 9.99
N SER A 273 -13.38 -18.22 10.47
CA SER A 273 -14.49 -17.72 11.28
C SER A 273 -15.75 -17.50 10.46
N PRO A 274 -16.95 -17.55 11.06
CA PRO A 274 -18.21 -17.43 10.34
C PRO A 274 -18.25 -16.24 9.35
N SER A 275 -17.94 -15.02 9.80
CA SER A 275 -18.07 -13.83 8.96
C SER A 275 -16.88 -13.55 8.04
N GLY A 276 -15.73 -14.18 8.26
CA GLY A 276 -14.50 -13.89 7.52
C GLY A 276 -13.89 -12.52 7.80
N SER A 277 -14.29 -11.84 8.87
CA SER A 277 -13.90 -10.45 9.16
C SER A 277 -12.43 -10.27 9.58
N LEU A 278 -11.77 -11.29 10.12
CA LEU A 278 -10.38 -11.19 10.58
C LEU A 278 -9.40 -11.07 9.42
N ALA A 279 -9.73 -11.61 8.25
CA ALA A 279 -8.89 -11.47 7.06
C ALA A 279 -8.65 -9.98 6.73
N GLY A 280 -9.72 -9.17 6.71
CA GLY A 280 -9.60 -7.73 6.43
C GLY A 280 -8.91 -6.95 7.56
N ILE A 281 -9.18 -7.30 8.83
CA ILE A 281 -8.53 -6.67 10.00
C ILE A 281 -7.01 -6.94 10.00
N ALA A 282 -6.61 -8.18 9.71
CA ALA A 282 -5.21 -8.56 9.64
C ALA A 282 -4.50 -7.92 8.43
N GLU A 283 -5.17 -7.83 7.28
CA GLU A 283 -4.65 -7.18 6.08
C GLU A 283 -4.37 -5.69 6.30
N GLU A 284 -5.33 -4.95 6.88
CA GLU A 284 -5.16 -3.51 7.17
C GLU A 284 -3.93 -3.24 8.06
N SER A 285 -3.66 -4.13 9.01
CA SER A 285 -2.53 -4.01 9.92
C SER A 285 -1.18 -4.27 9.27
N ALA A 286 -1.13 -5.20 8.30
CA ALA A 286 0.11 -5.70 7.73
C ALA A 286 0.50 -5.00 6.41
N ALA A 287 -0.43 -4.25 5.80
CA ALA A 287 -0.36 -3.72 4.43
C ALA A 287 0.92 -2.95 4.07
N ASP A 288 1.56 -2.26 5.02
CA ASP A 288 2.71 -1.40 4.72
C ASP A 288 4.03 -2.17 4.47
N TYR A 289 4.13 -3.43 4.88
CA TYR A 289 5.39 -4.19 4.84
C TYR A 289 5.24 -5.70 4.59
N SER A 290 4.03 -6.23 4.66
CA SER A 290 3.76 -7.66 4.62
C SER A 290 3.91 -8.27 3.23
N ARG A 291 4.56 -9.43 3.17
CA ARG A 291 4.53 -10.33 2.00
C ARG A 291 3.47 -11.43 2.15
N SER A 292 2.63 -11.35 3.17
CA SER A 292 1.61 -12.34 3.51
C SER A 292 0.38 -12.18 2.62
N SER A 293 -0.60 -13.06 2.80
CA SER A 293 -1.87 -12.93 2.11
C SER A 293 -2.98 -13.40 3.03
N PHE A 294 -4.11 -12.73 2.96
CA PHE A 294 -5.21 -12.86 3.90
C PHE A 294 -6.45 -13.35 3.17
N HIS A 295 -7.02 -14.47 3.63
CA HIS A 295 -8.10 -15.13 2.90
C HIS A 295 -9.21 -15.51 3.87
N ALA A 296 -10.44 -15.12 3.57
CA ALA A 296 -11.63 -15.56 4.29
C ALA A 296 -12.23 -16.81 3.64
N VAL A 297 -12.52 -17.82 4.44
CA VAL A 297 -13.21 -19.04 3.99
C VAL A 297 -14.71 -18.81 3.93
N LEU A 298 -15.29 -18.40 5.07
CA LEU A 298 -16.71 -18.15 5.22
C LEU A 298 -17.03 -16.65 5.09
N SER A 299 -18.28 -16.34 4.78
CA SER A 299 -18.78 -14.97 4.70
C SER A 299 -20.30 -14.94 4.79
N PRO A 300 -20.92 -13.87 5.33
CA PRO A 300 -22.37 -13.69 5.31
C PRO A 300 -22.96 -13.63 3.89
N PHE A 301 -22.12 -13.33 2.88
CA PHE A 301 -22.52 -13.23 1.48
C PHE A 301 -22.41 -14.55 0.69
N GLY A 302 -22.01 -15.65 1.34
CA GLY A 302 -21.82 -16.96 0.72
C GLY A 302 -20.53 -17.08 -0.09
N ASN A 303 -20.52 -18.02 -1.05
CA ASN A 303 -19.38 -18.38 -1.92
C ASN A 303 -18.25 -19.18 -1.24
N GLU A 304 -18.55 -19.83 -0.11
CA GLU A 304 -17.58 -20.52 0.73
C GLU A 304 -16.87 -21.71 0.06
N ILE A 305 -17.55 -22.45 -0.83
CA ILE A 305 -16.93 -23.57 -1.58
C ILE A 305 -15.82 -23.04 -2.50
N ASN A 306 -16.16 -22.07 -3.36
CA ASN A 306 -15.22 -21.52 -4.33
C ASN A 306 -14.04 -20.83 -3.64
N ARG A 307 -14.27 -20.10 -2.53
CA ARG A 307 -13.18 -19.50 -1.76
C ARG A 307 -12.24 -20.55 -1.18
N MET A 308 -12.79 -21.63 -0.60
CA MET A 308 -11.99 -22.72 -0.05
C MET A 308 -11.14 -23.39 -1.14
N GLU A 309 -11.71 -23.68 -2.31
CA GLU A 309 -10.99 -24.25 -3.45
C GLU A 309 -9.87 -23.33 -3.95
N GLN A 310 -10.11 -22.02 -4.02
CA GLN A 310 -9.10 -21.03 -4.41
C GLN A 310 -7.95 -20.95 -3.40
N ILE A 311 -8.24 -21.01 -2.10
CA ILE A 311 -7.23 -21.02 -1.04
C ILE A 311 -6.34 -22.26 -1.17
N ILE A 312 -6.96 -23.43 -1.32
CA ILE A 312 -6.24 -24.70 -1.48
C ILE A 312 -5.33 -24.65 -2.70
N LYS A 313 -5.88 -24.26 -3.86
CA LYS A 313 -5.13 -24.17 -5.11
C LYS A 313 -3.92 -23.24 -4.99
N ARG A 314 -4.08 -22.06 -4.36
CA ARG A 314 -2.97 -21.10 -4.16
C ARG A 314 -1.87 -21.66 -3.26
N ILE A 315 -2.23 -22.41 -2.22
CA ILE A 315 -1.26 -23.04 -1.31
C ILE A 315 -0.54 -24.19 -2.03
N GLU A 316 -1.24 -24.96 -2.85
CA GLU A 316 -0.64 -26.02 -3.68
C GLU A 316 0.32 -25.46 -4.74
N GLU A 317 -0.07 -24.40 -5.46
CA GLU A 317 0.79 -23.70 -6.43
C GLU A 317 2.07 -23.17 -5.75
N GLN A 318 1.96 -22.65 -4.53
CA GLN A 318 3.12 -22.25 -3.73
C GLN A 318 4.01 -23.45 -3.36
N ARG A 319 3.42 -24.55 -2.89
CA ARG A 319 4.17 -25.78 -2.58
C ARG A 319 4.91 -26.32 -3.80
N GLN A 320 4.29 -26.30 -4.98
CA GLN A 320 4.92 -26.72 -6.25
C GLN A 320 6.04 -25.78 -6.69
N LYS A 321 5.87 -24.47 -6.51
CA LYS A 321 6.86 -23.45 -6.91
C LYS A 321 8.12 -23.45 -6.05
N TYR A 322 8.02 -23.81 -4.77
CA TYR A 322 9.15 -23.72 -3.82
C TYR A 322 9.69 -25.08 -3.33
N GLY A 323 9.02 -26.20 -3.65
CA GLY A 323 9.47 -27.56 -3.31
C GLY A 323 9.38 -27.90 -1.82
N THR A 324 9.27 -29.19 -1.48
CA THR A 324 9.25 -29.71 -0.09
C THR A 324 10.66 -29.92 0.50
N GLY A 325 11.64 -29.11 0.07
CA GLY A 325 13.03 -29.24 0.52
C GLY A 325 13.31 -28.33 1.71
N GLY A 326 13.79 -28.90 2.82
CA GLY A 326 14.24 -28.16 4.00
C GLY A 326 15.18 -27.00 3.62
N GLU A 327 14.94 -25.83 4.23
CA GLU A 327 15.62 -24.59 3.91
C GLU A 327 17.14 -24.75 3.84
N LYS A 328 17.74 -24.35 2.72
CA LYS A 328 19.17 -24.09 2.67
C LYS A 328 19.44 -22.85 3.52
N GLN A 329 20.07 -23.04 4.68
CA GLN A 329 20.50 -21.98 5.59
C GLN A 329 21.44 -21.00 4.86
N MET A 330 21.09 -19.71 4.77
CA MET A 330 21.99 -18.69 4.19
C MET A 330 23.01 -18.22 5.24
N LEU A 331 24.27 -18.12 4.81
CA LEU A 331 25.44 -17.87 5.65
C LEU A 331 26.10 -16.52 5.30
N ALA A 332 26.39 -15.70 6.32
CA ALA A 332 27.22 -14.51 6.16
C ALA A 332 28.53 -14.62 6.94
N TYR A 333 29.64 -14.26 6.31
CA TYR A 333 30.92 -14.07 7.01
C TYR A 333 31.06 -12.62 7.45
N VAL A 334 31.34 -12.41 8.73
CA VAL A 334 31.54 -11.09 9.33
C VAL A 334 32.98 -10.91 9.78
N PHE A 335 33.60 -9.78 9.42
CA PHE A 335 35.01 -9.52 9.69
C PHE A 335 35.19 -8.42 10.74
N PRO A 336 35.93 -8.64 11.84
CA PRO A 336 36.07 -7.68 12.92
C PRO A 336 36.95 -6.49 12.55
N GLY A 337 36.70 -5.37 13.22
CA GLY A 337 37.52 -4.16 13.16
C GLY A 337 38.42 -3.97 14.38
N GLN A 338 38.93 -2.74 14.55
CA GLN A 338 39.73 -2.36 15.71
C GLN A 338 38.95 -2.54 17.01
N GLY A 339 39.62 -3.12 18.01
CA GLY A 339 39.04 -3.63 19.26
C GLY A 339 39.20 -5.15 19.40
N ALA A 340 39.37 -5.86 18.28
CA ALA A 340 39.51 -7.32 18.23
C ALA A 340 40.96 -7.83 18.40
N GLN A 341 41.95 -6.93 18.31
CA GLN A 341 43.35 -7.28 18.44
C GLN A 341 43.71 -7.73 19.87
N PHE A 342 44.59 -8.72 19.96
CA PHE A 342 45.22 -9.13 21.21
C PHE A 342 46.60 -9.72 20.92
N LYS A 343 47.52 -9.59 21.87
CA LYS A 343 48.84 -10.22 21.78
C LYS A 343 48.69 -11.75 21.74
N GLY A 344 49.31 -12.38 20.76
CA GLY A 344 49.19 -13.81 20.46
C GLY A 344 48.23 -14.14 19.31
N MET A 345 47.53 -13.15 18.74
CA MET A 345 46.67 -13.39 17.58
C MET A 345 47.48 -13.82 16.35
N GLY A 346 46.87 -14.61 15.46
CA GLY A 346 47.54 -15.11 14.25
C GLY A 346 48.48 -16.31 14.45
N GLY A 347 48.65 -16.80 15.70
CA GLY A 347 49.35 -18.04 16.11
C GLY A 347 50.00 -18.90 15.03
N ASP A 348 49.51 -20.13 14.86
CA ASP A 348 50.07 -21.09 13.89
C ASP A 348 49.78 -20.72 12.43
N ILE A 349 48.78 -19.85 12.19
CA ILE A 349 48.37 -19.50 10.83
C ILE A 349 49.44 -18.69 10.10
N PHE A 350 50.30 -17.96 10.82
CA PHE A 350 51.47 -17.31 10.22
C PHE A 350 52.47 -18.29 9.63
N ASN A 351 52.65 -19.47 10.25
CA ASN A 351 53.56 -20.49 9.72
C ASN A 351 52.93 -21.17 8.49
N GLU A 352 51.62 -21.36 8.50
CA GLU A 352 50.88 -21.98 7.40
C GLU A 352 50.88 -21.12 6.11
N PHE A 353 50.90 -19.79 6.25
CA PHE A 353 50.90 -18.84 5.14
C PHE A 353 52.18 -17.98 5.10
N SER A 354 53.34 -18.60 5.34
CA SER A 354 54.64 -17.92 5.44
C SER A 354 54.97 -17.02 4.24
N ASP A 355 54.62 -17.42 3.02
CA ASP A 355 54.81 -16.59 1.81
C ASP A 355 54.04 -15.26 1.87
N LEU A 356 52.79 -15.27 2.34
CA LEU A 356 51.98 -14.06 2.50
C LEU A 356 52.47 -13.21 3.67
N VAL A 357 52.99 -13.84 4.73
CA VAL A 357 53.62 -13.15 5.85
C VAL A 357 54.89 -12.41 5.40
N HIS A 358 55.76 -13.05 4.61
CA HIS A 358 56.94 -12.38 4.05
C HIS A 358 56.58 -11.19 3.15
N LYS A 359 55.52 -11.33 2.33
CA LYS A 359 55.00 -10.22 1.53
C LYS A 359 54.44 -9.09 2.39
N ALA A 360 53.73 -9.44 3.46
CA ALA A 360 53.23 -8.45 4.42
C ALA A 360 54.39 -7.70 5.08
N ASP A 361 55.41 -8.40 5.53
CA ASP A 361 56.61 -7.81 6.15
C ASP A 361 57.34 -6.87 5.18
N ALA A 362 57.45 -7.25 3.90
CA ALA A 362 58.03 -6.41 2.86
C ALA A 362 57.23 -5.13 2.58
N ILE A 363 55.89 -5.21 2.63
CA ILE A 363 54.99 -4.06 2.44
C ILE A 363 55.03 -3.12 3.66
N LEU A 364 55.07 -3.68 4.86
CA LEU A 364 54.93 -2.95 6.12
C LEU A 364 56.28 -2.41 6.65
N GLY A 365 57.40 -3.04 6.27
CA GLY A 365 58.74 -2.70 6.76
C GLY A 365 59.05 -3.18 8.17
N TYR A 366 58.21 -4.05 8.74
CA TYR A 366 58.40 -4.69 10.06
C TYR A 366 57.72 -6.06 10.04
N SER A 367 58.10 -6.95 10.98
CA SER A 367 57.47 -8.27 11.05
C SER A 367 56.06 -8.21 11.64
N ILE A 368 55.06 -8.54 10.83
CA ILE A 368 53.66 -8.62 11.26
C ILE A 368 53.46 -9.75 12.27
N LYS A 369 54.23 -10.84 12.12
CA LYS A 369 54.23 -11.98 13.03
C LYS A 369 54.76 -11.57 14.41
N ASP A 370 55.90 -10.89 14.47
CA ASP A 370 56.47 -10.46 15.76
C ASP A 370 55.57 -9.43 16.44
N LEU A 371 55.00 -8.48 15.68
CA LEU A 371 54.02 -7.51 16.20
C LEU A 371 52.81 -8.23 16.83
N CYS A 372 52.23 -9.22 16.16
CA CYS A 372 51.03 -9.89 16.65
C CYS A 372 51.32 -10.86 17.81
N LEU A 373 52.43 -11.62 17.77
CA LEU A 373 52.71 -12.66 18.76
C LEU A 373 53.43 -12.13 20.00
N SER A 374 54.42 -11.25 19.80
CA SER A 374 55.32 -10.81 20.87
C SER A 374 55.04 -9.37 21.33
N ASP A 375 54.68 -8.49 20.41
CA ASP A 375 54.44 -7.05 20.64
C ASP A 375 55.49 -6.41 21.58
N ILE A 376 56.78 -6.69 21.36
CA ILE A 376 57.88 -6.27 22.26
C ILE A 376 57.89 -4.75 22.47
N ASP A 377 57.55 -3.99 21.44
CA ASP A 377 57.52 -2.53 21.46
C ASP A 377 56.17 -1.94 21.93
N ASN A 378 55.19 -2.78 22.32
CA ASN A 378 53.81 -2.37 22.65
C ASN A 378 53.16 -1.47 21.58
N LYS A 379 53.34 -1.85 20.31
CA LYS A 379 52.86 -1.10 19.15
C LYS A 379 51.47 -1.56 18.70
N LEU A 380 51.00 -2.74 19.10
CA LEU A 380 49.76 -3.32 18.62
C LEU A 380 48.50 -2.49 18.96
N THR A 381 48.57 -1.57 19.92
CA THR A 381 47.47 -0.65 20.27
C THR A 381 47.45 0.65 19.45
N ASP A 382 48.51 0.96 18.71
CA ASP A 382 48.56 2.13 17.84
C ASP A 382 47.92 1.77 16.49
N THR A 383 46.90 2.55 16.11
CA THR A 383 46.06 2.34 14.93
C THR A 383 46.84 2.09 13.63
N LYS A 384 48.03 2.69 13.46
CA LYS A 384 48.86 2.45 12.26
C LYS A 384 49.38 1.00 12.15
N TYR A 385 49.51 0.32 13.28
CA TYR A 385 49.94 -1.08 13.38
C TYR A 385 48.74 -2.01 13.59
N THR A 386 47.75 -1.57 14.37
CA THR A 386 46.54 -2.36 14.67
C THR A 386 45.77 -2.72 13.40
N GLN A 387 45.58 -1.76 12.48
CA GLN A 387 44.76 -2.00 11.29
C GLN A 387 45.39 -3.05 10.34
N PRO A 388 46.66 -2.93 9.93
CA PRO A 388 47.35 -3.99 9.18
C PRO A 388 47.30 -5.35 9.86
N ALA A 389 47.53 -5.39 11.18
CA ALA A 389 47.55 -6.63 11.94
C ALA A 389 46.21 -7.38 11.91
N ILE A 390 45.10 -6.67 12.13
CA ILE A 390 43.76 -7.28 12.07
C ILE A 390 43.43 -7.74 10.64
N TYR A 391 43.72 -6.91 9.62
CA TYR A 391 43.48 -7.29 8.23
C TYR A 391 44.26 -8.56 7.85
N THR A 392 45.56 -8.61 8.16
CA THR A 392 46.41 -9.77 7.87
C THR A 392 45.85 -11.03 8.52
N VAL A 393 45.58 -11.01 9.84
CA VAL A 393 45.09 -12.21 10.54
C VAL A 393 43.73 -12.66 9.98
N SER A 394 42.81 -11.72 9.72
CA SER A 394 41.46 -12.04 9.24
C SER A 394 41.48 -12.57 7.80
N ALA A 395 42.32 -12.00 6.94
CA ALA A 395 42.52 -12.47 5.57
C ALA A 395 43.13 -13.87 5.54
N LEU A 396 44.15 -14.15 6.38
CA LEU A 396 44.74 -15.49 6.48
C LEU A 396 43.74 -16.52 7.00
N GLN A 397 42.91 -16.16 8.00
CA GLN A 397 41.86 -17.05 8.51
C GLN A 397 40.81 -17.37 7.45
N TYR A 398 40.38 -16.39 6.67
CA TYR A 398 39.49 -16.63 5.52
C TYR A 398 40.12 -17.58 4.49
N LEU A 399 41.40 -17.38 4.14
CA LEU A 399 42.12 -18.26 3.22
C LEU A 399 42.24 -19.69 3.76
N LYS A 400 42.42 -19.84 5.08
CA LYS A 400 42.41 -21.15 5.74
C LYS A 400 41.06 -21.85 5.63
N LEU A 401 39.96 -21.15 5.93
CA LEU A 401 38.60 -21.72 5.78
C LEU A 401 38.36 -22.18 4.33
N LYS A 402 38.81 -21.39 3.35
CA LYS A 402 38.73 -21.73 1.93
C LYS A 402 39.56 -22.97 1.58
N LYS A 403 40.79 -23.08 2.12
CA LYS A 403 41.68 -24.24 1.94
C LYS A 403 41.12 -25.52 2.59
N GLU A 404 40.41 -25.38 3.71
CA GLU A 404 39.72 -26.47 4.43
C GLU A 404 38.40 -26.90 3.78
N GLY A 405 37.99 -26.26 2.66
CA GLY A 405 36.78 -26.61 1.93
C GLY A 405 35.49 -26.18 2.64
N LYS A 406 35.54 -25.17 3.52
CA LYS A 406 34.35 -24.58 4.11
C LYS A 406 33.47 -23.93 3.04
N ALA A 407 32.16 -23.94 3.27
CA ALA A 407 31.19 -23.36 2.34
C ALA A 407 31.46 -21.86 2.15
N SER A 408 31.41 -21.40 0.91
CA SER A 408 31.43 -19.96 0.62
C SER A 408 30.22 -19.29 1.24
N PRO A 409 30.37 -18.09 1.83
CA PRO A 409 29.23 -17.36 2.36
C PRO A 409 28.38 -16.77 1.23
N ASP A 410 27.09 -16.61 1.48
CA ASP A 410 26.16 -15.92 0.59
C ASP A 410 26.34 -14.40 0.66
N PHE A 411 26.82 -13.88 1.80
CA PHE A 411 27.12 -12.46 2.03
C PHE A 411 28.40 -12.28 2.84
N THR A 412 29.05 -11.13 2.68
CA THR A 412 30.10 -10.70 3.60
C THR A 412 29.81 -9.30 4.14
N ALA A 413 30.24 -9.04 5.37
CA ALA A 413 30.22 -7.71 5.96
C ALA A 413 31.43 -7.57 6.88
N GLY A 414 31.89 -6.36 7.14
CA GLY A 414 32.95 -6.16 8.12
C GLY A 414 32.75 -4.89 8.90
N HIS A 415 33.18 -4.87 10.16
CA HIS A 415 32.99 -3.71 11.03
C HIS A 415 34.19 -2.77 10.90
N SER A 416 33.95 -1.53 10.48
CA SER A 416 34.97 -0.53 10.21
C SER A 416 36.06 -1.11 9.27
N LEU A 417 37.29 -1.23 9.76
CA LEU A 417 38.40 -1.89 9.08
C LEU A 417 38.03 -3.25 8.45
N GLY A 418 37.19 -4.06 9.12
CA GLY A 418 36.82 -5.39 8.64
C GLY A 418 36.18 -5.37 7.25
N GLU A 419 35.62 -4.23 6.81
CA GLU A 419 35.06 -4.04 5.46
C GLU A 419 36.10 -4.30 4.36
N TYR A 420 37.37 -3.97 4.60
CA TYR A 420 38.47 -4.27 3.67
C TYR A 420 38.71 -5.77 3.56
N THR A 421 38.58 -6.51 4.65
CA THR A 421 38.68 -7.97 4.62
C THR A 421 37.46 -8.60 3.94
N ALA A 422 36.27 -8.03 4.11
CA ALA A 422 35.06 -8.48 3.41
C ALA A 422 35.20 -8.30 1.88
N LEU A 423 35.72 -7.16 1.42
CA LEU A 423 36.02 -6.91 0.01
C LEU A 423 37.11 -7.85 -0.54
N PHE A 424 38.14 -8.14 0.25
CA PHE A 424 39.14 -9.17 -0.09
C PHE A 424 38.49 -10.56 -0.26
N ALA A 425 37.63 -10.96 0.69
CA ALA A 425 36.92 -12.24 0.63
C ALA A 425 35.95 -12.32 -0.56
N ALA A 426 35.36 -11.19 -0.98
CA ALA A 426 34.55 -11.08 -2.18
C ALA A 426 35.36 -11.04 -3.50
N GLY A 427 36.70 -11.02 -3.42
CA GLY A 427 37.59 -11.06 -4.58
C GLY A 427 37.79 -9.71 -5.28
N VAL A 428 37.53 -8.59 -4.60
CA VAL A 428 37.68 -7.23 -5.15
C VAL A 428 39.14 -6.87 -5.39
N PHE A 429 40.04 -7.32 -4.53
CA PHE A 429 41.47 -7.12 -4.65
C PHE A 429 42.25 -8.29 -4.03
N ASP A 430 43.53 -8.40 -4.36
CA ASP A 430 44.44 -9.37 -3.75
C ASP A 430 44.89 -8.95 -2.34
N PHE A 431 45.56 -9.86 -1.63
CA PHE A 431 46.01 -9.66 -0.26
C PHE A 431 46.97 -8.45 -0.14
N GLU A 432 47.89 -8.30 -1.08
CA GLU A 432 48.92 -7.25 -1.06
C GLU A 432 48.31 -5.86 -1.26
N THR A 433 47.35 -5.76 -2.19
CA THR A 433 46.59 -4.54 -2.45
C THR A 433 45.76 -4.14 -1.24
N GLY A 434 45.01 -5.08 -0.67
CA GLY A 434 44.22 -4.81 0.54
C GLY A 434 45.09 -4.38 1.72
N LEU A 435 46.25 -5.03 1.91
CA LEU A 435 47.19 -4.65 2.96
C LEU A 435 47.76 -3.24 2.76
N LYS A 436 48.12 -2.85 1.53
CA LYS A 436 48.59 -1.49 1.23
C LYS A 436 47.53 -0.43 1.54
N LEU A 437 46.28 -0.68 1.14
CA LEU A 437 45.15 0.20 1.44
C LEU A 437 44.92 0.34 2.95
N VAL A 438 44.88 -0.79 3.67
CA VAL A 438 44.69 -0.81 5.12
C VAL A 438 45.85 -0.13 5.86
N ALA A 439 47.09 -0.39 5.46
CA ALA A 439 48.26 0.25 6.06
C ALA A 439 48.20 1.77 5.87
N LYS A 440 47.85 2.24 4.67
CA LYS A 440 47.72 3.67 4.44
C LYS A 440 46.56 4.29 5.22
N ARG A 441 45.41 3.60 5.29
CA ARG A 441 44.27 4.02 6.11
C ARG A 441 44.65 4.14 7.59
N GLY A 442 45.32 3.13 8.14
CA GLY A 442 45.79 3.11 9.52
C GLY A 442 46.78 4.23 9.83
N GLU A 443 47.73 4.49 8.94
CA GLU A 443 48.67 5.61 9.02
C GLU A 443 47.94 6.96 9.08
N LEU A 444 47.04 7.21 8.12
CA LEU A 444 46.32 8.48 8.01
C LEU A 444 45.37 8.71 9.19
N MET A 445 44.62 7.68 9.61
CA MET A 445 43.73 7.78 10.76
C MET A 445 44.48 7.97 12.08
N SER A 446 45.66 7.34 12.23
CA SER A 446 46.51 7.54 13.42
C SER A 446 47.09 8.96 13.49
N ALA A 447 47.35 9.60 12.33
CA ALA A 447 47.87 10.97 12.27
C ALA A 447 46.85 12.04 12.74
N SER A 448 45.55 11.80 12.56
CA SER A 448 44.45 12.73 12.91
C SER A 448 44.11 12.74 14.42
N SER A 449 45.12 12.94 15.26
CA SER A 449 45.18 12.64 16.70
C SER A 449 44.46 13.59 17.68
N GLN A 450 43.56 14.47 17.23
CA GLN A 450 42.94 15.49 18.10
C GLN A 450 41.57 15.10 18.71
N GLY A 451 41.17 13.83 18.65
CA GLY A 451 39.84 13.39 19.10
C GLY A 451 39.85 12.09 19.90
N GLY A 452 38.75 11.83 20.61
CA GLY A 452 38.50 10.60 21.36
C GLY A 452 37.15 9.98 21.02
N MET A 453 36.90 8.77 21.52
CA MET A 453 35.64 8.05 21.33
C MET A 453 35.15 7.45 22.65
N ALA A 454 33.85 7.31 22.81
CA ALA A 454 33.25 6.61 23.94
C ALA A 454 32.04 5.77 23.53
N ALA A 455 31.89 4.58 24.12
CA ALA A 455 30.71 3.76 23.99
C ALA A 455 29.69 4.13 25.07
N VAL A 456 28.49 4.52 24.64
CA VAL A 456 27.32 4.78 25.48
C VAL A 456 26.43 3.54 25.46
N ILE A 457 26.22 2.94 26.63
CA ILE A 457 25.48 1.68 26.79
C ILE A 457 24.16 1.96 27.52
N GLY A 458 23.08 1.32 27.09
CA GLY A 458 21.74 1.38 27.70
C GLY A 458 20.81 2.46 27.11
N LEU A 459 21.33 3.35 26.25
CA LEU A 459 20.54 4.40 25.59
C LEU A 459 20.41 4.14 24.09
N ASN A 460 19.26 4.53 23.54
CA ASN A 460 19.01 4.50 22.10
C ASN A 460 19.44 5.80 21.40
N GLU A 461 19.44 5.80 20.07
CA GLU A 461 19.86 6.94 19.24
C GLU A 461 19.14 8.24 19.60
N ASN A 462 17.80 8.18 19.73
CA ASN A 462 17.00 9.37 20.02
C ASN A 462 17.41 10.01 21.35
N LYS A 463 17.60 9.20 22.40
CA LYS A 463 18.02 9.70 23.69
C LYS A 463 19.44 10.25 23.64
N ILE A 464 20.33 9.63 22.84
CA ILE A 464 21.68 10.15 22.67
C ILE A 464 21.68 11.52 22.00
N ARG A 465 20.92 11.68 20.91
CA ARG A 465 20.77 12.97 20.21
C ARG A 465 20.15 14.03 21.11
N GLU A 466 19.19 13.67 21.95
CA GLU A 466 18.59 14.56 22.93
C GLU A 466 19.63 15.07 23.93
N VAL A 467 20.45 14.20 24.52
CA VAL A 467 21.52 14.58 25.45
C VAL A 467 22.55 15.48 24.77
N LEU A 468 23.00 15.11 23.57
CA LEU A 468 23.98 15.93 22.84
C LEU A 468 23.45 17.35 22.58
N LYS A 469 22.19 17.47 22.16
CA LYS A 469 21.55 18.76 21.89
C LYS A 469 21.24 19.55 23.18
N GLN A 470 20.79 18.88 24.23
CA GLN A 470 20.39 19.52 25.49
C GLN A 470 21.56 20.18 26.22
N PHE A 471 22.77 19.62 26.07
CA PHE A 471 23.98 20.08 26.76
C PHE A 471 25.02 20.67 25.81
N ASP A 472 24.60 21.13 24.63
CA ASP A 472 25.40 21.86 23.63
C ASP A 472 26.68 21.12 23.19
N PHE A 473 26.60 19.80 23.00
CA PHE A 473 27.68 18.96 22.47
C PHE A 473 27.61 18.83 20.94
N ASP A 474 27.44 19.93 20.21
CA ASP A 474 27.25 19.97 18.75
C ASP A 474 28.49 19.49 17.93
N GLN A 475 29.63 19.34 18.60
CA GLN A 475 30.89 18.85 18.01
C GLN A 475 31.18 17.37 18.29
N ILE A 476 30.22 16.65 18.90
CA ILE A 476 30.30 15.19 19.05
C ILE A 476 29.44 14.53 17.97
N ASP A 477 30.07 13.70 17.14
CA ASP A 477 29.41 12.88 16.13
C ASP A 477 29.09 11.48 16.69
N ILE A 478 28.09 10.82 16.11
CA ILE A 478 27.86 9.38 16.35
C ILE A 478 28.73 8.60 15.36
N ALA A 479 29.70 7.85 15.88
CA ALA A 479 30.65 7.09 15.08
C ALA A 479 30.19 5.67 14.75
N ASN A 480 29.50 4.97 15.67
CA ASN A 480 29.04 3.60 15.42
C ASN A 480 27.68 3.32 16.05
N TYR A 481 26.82 2.65 15.29
CA TYR A 481 25.57 2.06 15.77
C TYR A 481 25.76 0.55 15.97
N ASN A 482 26.44 0.16 17.05
CA ASN A 482 26.85 -1.24 17.27
C ASN A 482 25.68 -2.15 17.67
N THR A 483 24.77 -1.66 18.51
CA THR A 483 23.45 -2.25 18.78
C THR A 483 22.47 -1.10 19.06
N SER A 484 21.16 -1.36 19.20
CA SER A 484 20.18 -0.35 19.62
C SER A 484 20.42 0.27 21.00
N SER A 485 21.27 -0.36 21.81
CA SER A 485 21.60 0.07 23.18
C SER A 485 23.10 0.20 23.40
N GLN A 486 23.93 0.15 22.35
CA GLN A 486 25.35 0.41 22.42
C GLN A 486 25.74 1.24 21.19
N ILE A 487 25.95 2.53 21.41
CA ILE A 487 26.29 3.50 20.38
C ILE A 487 27.63 4.14 20.76
N VAL A 488 28.51 4.32 19.78
CA VAL A 488 29.80 4.96 19.98
C VAL A 488 29.73 6.39 19.46
N ILE A 489 30.17 7.33 20.28
CA ILE A 489 30.30 8.75 19.94
C ILE A 489 31.77 9.13 19.82
N ALA A 490 32.05 10.14 18.99
CA ALA A 490 33.39 10.61 18.67
C ALA A 490 33.43 12.13 18.62
N GLY A 491 34.47 12.73 19.18
CA GLY A 491 34.61 14.19 19.25
C GLY A 491 35.91 14.62 19.89
N ALA A 492 36.04 15.89 20.27
CA ALA A 492 37.19 16.37 21.01
C ALA A 492 37.33 15.60 22.34
N VAL A 493 38.58 15.28 22.73
CA VAL A 493 38.87 14.47 23.92
C VAL A 493 38.20 15.03 25.19
N GLU A 494 38.21 16.36 25.34
CA GLU A 494 37.60 17.02 26.48
C GLU A 494 36.06 16.96 26.44
N ASP A 495 35.44 17.07 25.27
CA ASP A 495 33.99 16.95 25.14
C ASP A 495 33.50 15.53 25.44
N ILE A 496 34.21 14.51 24.96
CA ILE A 496 33.93 13.12 25.29
C ILE A 496 34.03 12.88 26.81
N LYS A 497 35.04 13.43 27.48
CA LYS A 497 35.13 13.32 28.95
C LYS A 497 33.99 14.04 29.67
N ARG A 498 33.64 15.26 29.23
CA ARG A 498 32.56 16.06 29.84
C ARG A 498 31.19 15.40 29.64
N ALA A 499 30.96 14.75 28.51
CA ALA A 499 29.69 14.15 28.17
C ALA A 499 29.29 12.97 29.09
N ALA A 500 30.26 12.28 29.69
CA ALA A 500 30.06 11.08 30.50
C ALA A 500 28.96 11.26 31.57
N VAL A 501 29.06 12.31 32.39
CA VAL A 501 28.13 12.59 33.49
C VAL A 501 26.70 12.79 33.00
N TYR A 502 26.52 13.44 31.85
CA TYR A 502 25.20 13.73 31.29
C TYR A 502 24.53 12.49 30.71
N PHE A 503 25.30 11.60 30.09
CA PHE A 503 24.78 10.32 29.62
C PHE A 503 24.43 9.39 30.79
N GLU A 504 25.25 9.35 31.84
CA GLU A 504 24.94 8.59 33.06
C GLU A 504 23.66 9.11 33.73
N GLN A 505 23.49 10.44 33.85
CA GLN A 505 22.26 11.06 34.36
C GLN A 505 21.03 10.77 33.48
N ALA A 506 21.22 10.67 32.16
CA ALA A 506 20.16 10.35 31.21
C ALA A 506 19.76 8.86 31.21
N GLY A 507 20.41 8.02 32.03
CA GLY A 507 20.08 6.61 32.19
C GLY A 507 20.98 5.65 31.43
N ALA A 508 22.16 6.07 30.97
CA ALA A 508 23.15 5.14 30.43
C ALA A 508 23.59 4.16 31.52
N THR A 509 23.57 2.86 31.21
CA THR A 509 24.01 1.81 32.14
C THR A 509 25.53 1.78 32.27
N ALA A 510 26.25 2.22 31.23
CA ALA A 510 27.68 2.44 31.27
C ALA A 510 28.12 3.47 30.21
N TYR A 511 29.17 4.22 30.52
CA TYR A 511 29.87 5.11 29.60
C TYR A 511 31.35 4.74 29.58
N VAL A 512 31.87 4.25 28.44
CA VAL A 512 33.22 3.70 28.36
C VAL A 512 34.05 4.47 27.33
N VAL A 513 35.02 5.25 27.81
CA VAL A 513 36.01 5.90 26.93
C VAL A 513 36.90 4.84 26.29
N LEU A 514 36.94 4.83 24.95
CA LEU A 514 37.66 3.84 24.17
C LEU A 514 39.15 4.21 24.07
N LYS A 515 40.02 3.21 24.19
CA LYS A 515 41.47 3.36 24.04
C LYS A 515 41.86 3.37 22.56
N VAL A 516 41.54 4.46 21.88
CA VAL A 516 41.81 4.68 20.45
C VAL A 516 42.54 5.99 20.23
N GLY A 517 43.33 6.06 19.16
CA GLY A 517 44.21 7.21 18.87
C GLY A 517 43.54 8.43 18.23
N GLY A 518 42.24 8.38 17.95
CA GLY A 518 41.51 9.47 17.29
C GLY A 518 39.98 9.32 17.35
N ALA A 519 39.27 10.36 16.93
CA ALA A 519 37.81 10.37 16.76
C ALA A 519 37.40 9.78 15.40
N PHE A 520 37.51 8.46 15.25
CA PHE A 520 37.23 7.77 13.99
C PHE A 520 35.75 7.85 13.58
N HIS A 521 35.46 7.77 12.28
CA HIS A 521 34.10 7.83 11.72
C HIS A 521 33.35 9.11 12.12
N SER A 522 34.07 10.23 12.07
CA SER A 522 33.57 11.56 12.41
C SER A 522 34.21 12.63 11.54
N ARG A 523 33.73 13.87 11.67
CA ARG A 523 34.29 15.06 11.00
C ARG A 523 35.80 15.26 11.26
N PHE A 524 36.33 14.73 12.36
CA PHE A 524 37.76 14.84 12.69
C PHE A 524 38.66 14.06 11.72
N MET A 525 38.09 13.16 10.90
CA MET A 525 38.84 12.34 9.95
C MET A 525 38.84 12.92 8.52
N GLU A 526 38.35 14.14 8.31
CA GLU A 526 38.24 14.74 6.97
C GLU A 526 39.60 14.86 6.25
N ASP A 527 40.65 15.23 6.98
CA ASP A 527 42.01 15.26 6.42
C ASP A 527 42.51 13.86 6.05
N ALA A 528 42.21 12.84 6.86
CA ALA A 528 42.55 11.46 6.54
C ALA A 528 41.79 10.98 5.29
N LYS A 529 40.50 11.31 5.16
CA LYS A 529 39.68 11.03 3.97
C LYS A 529 40.30 11.63 2.71
N LYS A 530 40.66 12.93 2.74
CA LYS A 530 41.27 13.63 1.59
C LYS A 530 42.59 12.99 1.13
N HIS A 531 43.46 12.63 2.07
CA HIS A 531 44.72 11.96 1.73
C HIS A 531 44.50 10.53 1.24
N PHE A 532 43.52 9.82 1.80
CA PHE A 532 43.20 8.47 1.38
C PHE A 532 42.58 8.44 -0.02
N ALA A 533 41.72 9.39 -0.35
CA ALA A 533 41.14 9.57 -1.70
C ALA A 533 42.23 9.70 -2.77
N LYS A 534 43.26 10.50 -2.52
CA LYS A 534 44.41 10.62 -3.43
C LYS A 534 45.20 9.32 -3.56
N PHE A 535 45.32 8.56 -2.47
CA PHE A 535 46.07 7.31 -2.46
C PHE A 535 45.35 6.15 -3.16
N ILE A 536 44.03 6.05 -3.01
CA ILE A 536 43.24 4.95 -3.57
C ILE A 536 42.97 5.10 -5.07
N GLU A 537 43.07 6.32 -5.60
CA GLU A 537 42.76 6.64 -6.99
C GLU A 537 43.45 5.75 -8.06
N PRO A 538 44.77 5.46 -8.00
CA PRO A 538 45.43 4.62 -8.99
C PRO A 538 45.07 3.13 -8.90
N PHE A 539 44.41 2.68 -7.83
CA PHE A 539 44.06 1.26 -7.67
C PHE A 539 42.89 0.86 -8.58
N GLN A 540 42.92 -0.36 -9.08
CA GLN A 540 41.84 -0.97 -9.85
C GLN A 540 41.23 -2.13 -9.07
N PHE A 541 39.91 -2.25 -9.13
CA PHE A 541 39.17 -3.24 -8.38
C PHE A 541 38.48 -4.24 -9.30
N SER A 542 38.62 -5.52 -8.94
CA SER A 542 38.00 -6.65 -9.62
C SER A 542 36.51 -6.73 -9.32
N LYS A 543 35.81 -7.57 -10.09
CA LYS A 543 34.37 -7.80 -9.92
C LYS A 543 34.05 -8.41 -8.55
N LEU A 544 33.04 -7.88 -7.87
CA LEU A 544 32.45 -8.46 -6.66
C LEU A 544 31.88 -9.86 -6.96
N ASN A 545 32.42 -10.90 -6.32
CA ASN A 545 31.91 -12.28 -6.47
C ASN A 545 30.93 -12.67 -5.35
N ILE A 546 31.00 -11.98 -4.22
CA ILE A 546 30.11 -12.16 -3.07
C ILE A 546 29.58 -10.77 -2.71
N PRO A 547 28.26 -10.58 -2.47
CA PRO A 547 27.73 -9.32 -1.98
C PRO A 547 28.41 -8.89 -0.67
N VAL A 548 28.92 -7.66 -0.63
CA VAL A 548 29.55 -7.05 0.56
C VAL A 548 28.63 -5.96 1.07
N ILE A 549 28.34 -5.91 2.38
CA ILE A 549 27.52 -4.83 2.96
C ILE A 549 28.37 -3.64 3.39
N SER A 550 28.05 -2.46 2.84
CA SER A 550 28.68 -1.18 3.14
C SER A 550 28.41 -0.72 4.58
N ASN A 551 29.43 -0.17 5.24
CA ASN A 551 29.36 0.30 6.63
C ASN A 551 28.50 1.55 6.80
N TYR A 552 28.56 2.49 5.87
CA TYR A 552 27.85 3.76 6.00
C TYR A 552 26.47 3.77 5.30
N LEU A 553 26.29 2.92 4.27
CA LEU A 553 24.99 2.74 3.62
C LEU A 553 24.14 1.63 4.27
N ALA A 554 24.78 0.67 4.94
CA ALA A 554 24.15 -0.57 5.39
C ALA A 554 23.46 -1.37 4.25
N ARG A 555 23.97 -1.25 3.02
CA ARG A 555 23.47 -1.92 1.80
C ARG A 555 24.60 -2.58 1.01
N PRO A 556 24.30 -3.53 0.10
CA PRO A 556 25.33 -4.13 -0.75
C PRO A 556 26.11 -3.08 -1.54
N TYR A 557 27.41 -3.27 -1.67
CA TYR A 557 28.23 -2.51 -2.61
C TYR A 557 27.71 -2.67 -4.04
N LYS A 558 27.68 -1.57 -4.80
CA LYS A 558 27.71 -1.61 -6.26
C LYS A 558 29.15 -1.63 -6.75
N GLN A 559 29.37 -2.10 -7.97
CA GLN A 559 30.71 -2.26 -8.53
C GLN A 559 31.41 -0.91 -8.75
N GLU A 560 30.66 0.07 -9.23
CA GLU A 560 31.09 1.43 -9.55
C GLU A 560 31.44 2.26 -8.30
N ASP A 561 30.82 1.94 -7.15
CA ASP A 561 30.91 2.76 -5.94
C ASP A 561 32.01 2.30 -4.96
N ILE A 562 32.79 1.27 -5.28
CA ILE A 562 33.75 0.66 -4.32
C ILE A 562 34.75 1.69 -3.77
N LYS A 563 35.38 2.49 -4.63
CA LYS A 563 36.33 3.54 -4.21
C LYS A 563 35.64 4.59 -3.36
N HIS A 564 34.53 5.12 -3.85
CA HIS A 564 33.77 6.16 -3.18
C HIS A 564 33.37 5.70 -1.77
N ASN A 565 32.79 4.52 -1.64
CA ASN A 565 32.38 3.96 -0.37
C ASN A 565 33.55 3.81 0.63
N LEU A 566 34.72 3.35 0.17
CA LEU A 566 35.89 3.20 1.02
C LEU A 566 36.46 4.54 1.51
N ILE A 567 36.34 5.59 0.69
CA ILE A 567 36.72 6.97 1.03
C ILE A 567 35.73 7.53 2.06
N GLU A 568 34.42 7.46 1.77
CA GLU A 568 33.37 8.00 2.64
C GLU A 568 33.30 7.29 4.00
N GLN A 569 33.62 6.00 4.04
CA GLN A 569 33.66 5.21 5.27
C GLN A 569 34.52 5.85 6.38
N ILE A 570 35.57 6.59 6.03
CA ILE A 570 36.52 7.15 7.00
C ILE A 570 35.87 8.20 7.92
N THR A 571 34.94 9.00 7.39
CA THR A 571 34.27 10.10 8.11
C THR A 571 32.83 9.79 8.50
N HIS A 572 32.21 8.79 7.88
CA HIS A 572 30.81 8.42 8.15
C HIS A 572 30.67 7.32 9.21
N SER A 573 29.53 7.36 9.91
CA SER A 573 29.17 6.38 10.94
C SER A 573 29.12 4.94 10.40
N VAL A 574 29.57 3.99 11.22
CA VAL A 574 29.37 2.55 10.98
C VAL A 574 27.97 2.14 11.44
N LYS A 575 27.08 1.85 10.49
CA LYS A 575 25.68 1.45 10.72
C LYS A 575 25.53 -0.07 10.93
N TRP A 576 26.31 -0.63 11.85
CA TRP A 576 26.38 -2.10 12.06
C TRP A 576 25.01 -2.74 12.36
N THR A 577 24.22 -2.12 13.25
CA THR A 577 22.87 -2.59 13.58
C THR A 577 22.00 -2.71 12.34
N GLU A 578 22.03 -1.70 11.46
CA GLU A 578 21.26 -1.70 10.22
C GLU A 578 21.79 -2.75 9.23
N SER A 579 23.10 -2.91 9.10
CA SER A 579 23.71 -3.93 8.22
C SER A 579 23.29 -5.35 8.59
N ILE A 580 23.30 -5.68 9.89
CA ILE A 580 22.86 -7.00 10.37
C ILE A 580 21.35 -7.17 10.18
N ARG A 581 20.54 -6.16 10.49
CA ARG A 581 19.09 -6.20 10.23
C ARG A 581 18.80 -6.40 8.74
N TYR A 582 19.53 -5.75 7.84
CA TYR A 582 19.40 -5.94 6.41
C TYR A 582 19.71 -7.39 6.00
N LEU A 583 20.82 -7.95 6.49
CA LEU A 583 21.20 -9.34 6.22
C LEU A 583 20.15 -10.33 6.73
N MET A 584 19.62 -10.12 7.94
CA MET A 584 18.48 -10.90 8.45
C MET A 584 17.27 -10.79 7.51
N GLY A 585 17.00 -9.60 6.96
CA GLY A 585 15.91 -9.35 6.00
C GLY A 585 16.11 -10.02 4.64
N GLN A 586 17.36 -10.34 4.26
CA GLN A 586 17.69 -11.13 3.06
C GLN A 586 17.59 -12.64 3.30
N GLY A 587 17.32 -13.09 4.52
CA GLY A 587 17.21 -14.51 4.88
C GLY A 587 18.50 -15.11 5.45
N VAL A 588 19.51 -14.30 5.79
CA VAL A 588 20.70 -14.78 6.49
C VAL A 588 20.33 -15.19 7.91
N THR A 589 20.54 -16.47 8.23
CA THR A 589 20.23 -17.06 9.54
C THR A 589 21.48 -17.53 10.27
N ALA A 590 22.62 -17.65 9.59
CA ALA A 590 23.92 -17.96 10.17
C ALA A 590 24.93 -16.83 9.92
N PHE A 591 25.64 -16.42 10.98
CA PHE A 591 26.75 -15.47 10.91
C PHE A 591 28.00 -16.11 11.51
N GLU A 592 29.09 -16.11 10.76
CA GLU A 592 30.39 -16.62 11.21
C GLU A 592 31.39 -15.47 11.25
N GLU A 593 31.93 -15.18 12.45
CA GLU A 593 32.98 -14.18 12.60
C GLU A 593 34.33 -14.77 12.18
N VAL A 594 34.94 -14.17 11.16
CA VAL A 594 36.22 -14.60 10.59
C VAL A 594 37.25 -13.52 10.90
N GLY A 595 38.04 -13.73 11.94
CA GLY A 595 38.99 -12.74 12.43
C GLY A 595 39.53 -13.09 13.83
N PRO A 596 40.42 -12.25 14.38
CA PRO A 596 40.78 -12.35 15.79
C PRO A 596 39.57 -11.99 16.69
N GLY A 597 39.45 -12.66 17.84
CA GLY A 597 38.42 -12.32 18.84
C GLY A 597 37.03 -12.91 18.57
N ASN A 598 36.02 -12.38 19.27
CA ASN A 598 34.62 -12.81 19.14
C ASN A 598 33.62 -11.65 19.38
N ILE A 599 34.03 -10.43 19.05
CA ILE A 599 33.28 -9.22 19.38
C ILE A 599 32.03 -9.14 18.49
N LEU A 600 32.18 -9.36 17.19
CA LEU A 600 31.04 -9.28 16.27
C LEU A 600 30.02 -10.37 16.54
N THR A 601 30.44 -11.56 16.95
CA THR A 601 29.55 -12.64 17.36
C THR A 601 28.60 -12.15 18.45
N LYS A 602 29.11 -11.46 19.47
CA LYS A 602 28.28 -10.93 20.56
C LYS A 602 27.38 -9.78 20.09
N LEU A 603 27.88 -8.87 19.27
CA LEU A 603 27.08 -7.76 18.73
C LEU A 603 25.95 -8.29 17.85
N THR A 604 26.26 -9.16 16.90
CA THR A 604 25.32 -9.78 15.97
C THR A 604 24.28 -10.59 16.71
N GLN A 605 24.65 -11.42 17.69
CA GLN A 605 23.68 -12.15 18.52
C GLN A 605 22.76 -11.21 19.30
N THR A 606 23.29 -10.10 19.81
CA THR A 606 22.50 -9.09 20.51
C THR A 606 21.49 -8.42 19.56
N ILE A 607 21.92 -8.09 18.33
CA ILE A 607 21.05 -7.54 17.29
C ILE A 607 20.00 -8.56 16.88
N GLN A 608 20.39 -9.81 16.57
CA GLN A 608 19.45 -10.88 16.20
C GLN A 608 18.39 -11.15 17.28
N LYS A 609 18.74 -10.94 18.54
CA LYS A 609 17.83 -11.12 19.67
C LYS A 609 16.89 -9.93 19.89
N ASN A 610 17.37 -8.72 19.70
CA ASN A 610 16.67 -7.49 20.13
C ASN A 610 16.08 -6.68 18.98
N GLU A 611 16.54 -6.90 17.75
CA GLU A 611 16.17 -6.14 16.56
C GLU A 611 15.44 -7.00 15.54
N LEU A 612 14.58 -6.37 14.76
CA LEU A 612 13.83 -7.02 13.69
C LEU A 612 14.60 -6.99 12.37
N PRO A 613 14.46 -8.03 11.52
CA PRO A 613 14.96 -7.99 10.15
C PRO A 613 14.48 -6.71 9.43
N LEU A 614 15.40 -6.03 8.74
CA LEU A 614 15.07 -4.90 7.89
C LEU A 614 14.68 -5.44 6.51
N ILE A 615 13.38 -5.64 6.32
CA ILE A 615 12.82 -6.10 5.05
C ILE A 615 12.55 -4.88 4.19
N ILE A 616 13.39 -4.70 3.18
CA ILE A 616 13.24 -3.64 2.19
C ILE A 616 12.48 -4.27 1.03
N ASN A 617 11.22 -3.86 0.82
CA ASN A 617 10.45 -4.18 -0.38
C ASN A 617 11.08 -3.41 -1.53
N ALA A 618 12.14 -3.96 -2.12
CA ALA A 618 13.07 -3.30 -3.04
C ALA A 618 12.51 -2.01 -3.69
N PRO A 619 12.77 -0.84 -3.08
CA PRO A 619 12.76 0.42 -3.78
C PRO A 619 14.16 0.64 -4.37
N GLU A 620 14.15 1.33 -5.51
CA GLU A 620 15.18 2.21 -6.04
C GLU A 620 16.56 2.14 -5.41
N VAL A 621 17.52 1.78 -6.25
CA VAL A 621 18.89 2.28 -6.15
C VAL A 621 18.81 3.80 -5.99
N VAL A 622 19.03 4.28 -4.76
CA VAL A 622 19.24 5.69 -4.45
C VAL A 622 20.62 6.04 -4.97
N ASP A 623 20.70 6.73 -6.10
CA ASP A 623 21.95 7.40 -6.48
C ASP A 623 22.09 8.62 -5.57
N PHE A 624 23.05 8.52 -4.65
CA PHE A 624 23.50 9.64 -3.85
C PHE A 624 24.38 10.52 -4.75
N ILE A 625 23.89 11.72 -5.06
CA ILE A 625 24.68 12.75 -5.73
C ILE A 625 25.77 13.19 -4.73
N PRO A 626 27.08 13.12 -5.06
CA PRO A 626 28.11 13.63 -4.18
C PRO A 626 27.95 15.14 -4.01
N GLU A 627 27.85 15.61 -2.78
CA GLU A 627 28.24 16.97 -2.44
C GLU A 627 29.77 17.04 -2.52
N ASP A 628 30.29 17.66 -3.58
CA ASP A 628 31.62 18.26 -3.52
C ASP A 628 31.63 19.59 -4.27
N ASP A 629 32.33 20.52 -3.64
CA ASP A 629 32.45 21.94 -3.95
C ASP A 629 32.92 22.21 -5.39
N ASP A 630 32.06 22.85 -6.21
CA ASP A 630 32.47 24.01 -7.02
C ASP A 630 31.25 24.76 -7.60
N ILE A 631 30.64 25.64 -6.79
CA ILE A 631 29.55 26.53 -7.24
C ILE A 631 30.08 27.72 -8.07
N ASN A 632 31.38 27.85 -8.35
CA ASN A 632 31.92 29.06 -8.99
C ASN A 632 32.82 28.88 -10.23
N SER A 633 32.97 27.70 -10.82
CA SER A 633 33.82 27.55 -12.02
C SER A 633 33.11 26.88 -13.22
N ARG A 634 32.26 27.64 -13.93
CA ARG A 634 32.02 27.55 -15.39
C ARG A 634 31.00 28.57 -15.93
N ILE A 635 30.96 29.77 -15.36
CA ILE A 635 30.50 30.95 -16.10
C ILE A 635 31.73 31.51 -16.82
N GLU A 636 32.17 30.82 -17.87
CA GLU A 636 32.93 31.47 -18.93
C GLU A 636 31.97 31.66 -20.10
N LEU A 637 31.50 32.90 -20.20
CA LEU A 637 30.88 33.49 -21.37
C LEU A 637 31.83 33.39 -22.56
N THR A 638 31.87 32.26 -23.26
CA THR A 638 32.37 32.21 -24.63
C THR A 638 31.20 32.49 -25.56
N ALA A 639 31.05 33.77 -25.86
CA ALA A 639 30.28 34.26 -26.99
C ALA A 639 30.89 33.72 -28.29
N GLU A 640 30.11 32.95 -29.04
CA GLU A 640 30.20 32.69 -30.50
C GLU A 640 29.23 31.52 -30.75
N THR A 641 28.15 31.57 -31.52
CA THR A 641 27.68 32.49 -32.56
C THR A 641 26.16 32.43 -32.53
N ILE A 642 25.51 33.57 -32.29
CA ILE A 642 24.13 33.79 -32.70
C ILE A 642 24.17 33.95 -34.23
N PRO A 643 23.53 33.09 -35.05
CA PRO A 643 23.22 33.47 -36.40
C PRO A 643 22.12 34.52 -36.30
N GLY A 644 22.53 35.78 -36.47
CA GLY A 644 21.61 36.86 -36.76
C GLY A 644 20.77 36.46 -37.97
N LYS A 645 19.49 36.21 -37.71
CA LYS A 645 18.42 36.53 -38.62
C LYS A 645 17.32 37.16 -37.79
N GLU A 646 17.19 38.46 -37.95
CA GLU A 646 15.87 39.08 -37.95
C GLU A 646 14.98 38.27 -38.90
N SER A 647 14.21 37.33 -38.35
CA SER A 647 13.05 36.80 -39.05
C SER A 647 11.89 37.75 -38.74
N THR A 648 11.83 38.81 -39.51
CA THR A 648 10.56 39.42 -39.88
C THR A 648 9.58 38.32 -40.28
N GLY A 649 8.48 38.16 -39.54
CA GLY A 649 7.26 37.46 -40.00
C GLY A 649 7.33 35.94 -40.07
N GLY A 650 6.62 35.30 -39.14
CA GLY A 650 6.27 33.87 -39.20
C GLY A 650 5.33 33.48 -38.07
N ASN A 651 4.10 33.99 -38.07
CA ASN A 651 3.00 33.46 -37.26
C ASN A 651 2.82 31.98 -37.60
N SER A 652 3.28 31.06 -36.74
CA SER A 652 2.65 29.74 -36.65
C SER A 652 1.62 29.80 -35.51
N PRO A 653 0.32 29.62 -35.78
CA PRO A 653 -0.74 29.71 -34.78
C PRO A 653 -0.86 28.46 -33.88
N GLU A 654 0.23 27.70 -33.67
CA GLU A 654 0.23 26.40 -32.98
C GLU A 654 0.88 26.48 -31.60
N SER A 655 0.18 26.02 -30.55
CA SER A 655 0.69 26.07 -29.18
C SER A 655 1.82 25.07 -28.94
N GLN A 656 2.82 25.50 -28.16
CA GLN A 656 3.97 24.68 -27.77
C GLN A 656 3.72 23.86 -26.48
N LEU A 657 2.57 24.02 -25.83
CA LEU A 657 2.28 23.30 -24.59
C LEU A 657 2.00 21.80 -24.80
N GLY A 658 2.49 21.01 -23.84
CA GLY A 658 2.34 19.56 -23.80
C GLY A 658 3.40 18.78 -24.60
N ASP A 659 3.23 17.48 -24.63
CA ASP A 659 4.16 16.55 -25.26
C ASP A 659 3.96 16.51 -26.79
N GLN A 660 5.04 16.73 -27.55
CA GLN A 660 4.97 16.74 -29.01
C GLN A 660 4.71 15.35 -29.61
N SER A 661 5.19 14.27 -28.96
CA SER A 661 4.93 12.90 -29.42
C SER A 661 3.45 12.53 -29.25
N PHE A 662 2.80 13.01 -28.19
CA PHE A 662 1.36 12.89 -28.00
C PHE A 662 0.59 13.57 -29.15
N LYS A 663 0.92 14.83 -29.46
CA LYS A 663 0.32 15.54 -30.59
C LYS A 663 0.51 14.80 -31.92
N ASN A 664 1.69 14.25 -32.16
CA ASN A 664 1.98 13.51 -33.39
C ASN A 664 1.20 12.18 -33.47
N ASP A 665 1.08 11.46 -32.35
CA ASP A 665 0.41 10.15 -32.30
C ASP A 665 -1.09 10.18 -32.53
N TYR A 666 -1.71 11.29 -32.14
CA TYR A 666 -3.15 11.54 -32.27
C TYR A 666 -3.48 12.59 -33.35
N ASN A 667 -2.47 13.06 -34.09
CA ASN A 667 -2.58 14.11 -35.11
C ASN A 667 -3.30 15.38 -34.61
N LEU A 668 -2.82 15.94 -33.51
CA LEU A 668 -3.40 17.11 -32.84
C LEU A 668 -2.52 18.35 -32.98
N LYS A 669 -3.16 19.50 -33.09
CA LYS A 669 -2.53 20.82 -33.02
C LYS A 669 -2.26 21.23 -31.56
N TYR A 670 -3.17 20.85 -30.65
CA TYR A 670 -3.09 21.17 -29.23
C TYR A 670 -3.07 19.88 -28.39
N ALA A 671 -2.26 19.84 -27.33
CA ALA A 671 -2.25 18.77 -26.33
C ALA A 671 -3.46 18.92 -25.38
N TYR A 672 -4.67 18.92 -25.95
CA TYR A 672 -5.92 19.23 -25.30
C TYR A 672 -6.99 18.21 -25.67
N LEU A 673 -7.64 17.66 -24.65
CA LEU A 673 -8.74 16.70 -24.78
C LEU A 673 -10.03 17.22 -24.15
N ALA A 674 -11.18 16.76 -24.66
CA ALA A 674 -12.48 16.93 -24.01
C ALA A 674 -13.08 15.57 -23.62
N GLY A 675 -13.49 15.44 -22.36
CA GLY A 675 -13.95 14.16 -21.83
C GLY A 675 -15.32 13.69 -22.25
N GLY A 676 -15.50 12.37 -22.19
CA GLY A 676 -16.79 11.73 -22.34
C GLY A 676 -17.75 12.17 -21.23
N MET A 677 -18.86 12.79 -21.61
CA MET A 677 -19.97 13.14 -20.72
C MET A 677 -21.18 12.31 -21.11
N HIS A 678 -21.66 11.49 -20.18
CA HIS A 678 -22.71 10.47 -20.36
C HIS A 678 -23.93 10.92 -21.17
N ARG A 679 -24.65 9.94 -21.74
CA ARG A 679 -25.91 10.14 -22.48
C ARG A 679 -25.79 11.13 -23.65
N GLY A 680 -24.65 11.14 -24.33
CA GLY A 680 -24.42 12.02 -25.47
C GLY A 680 -24.31 13.50 -25.14
N ILE A 681 -24.11 13.88 -23.85
CA ILE A 681 -23.82 15.28 -23.48
C ILE A 681 -22.54 15.74 -24.18
N SER A 682 -21.52 14.88 -24.21
CA SER A 682 -20.44 15.01 -25.19
C SER A 682 -20.94 14.47 -26.52
N SER A 683 -21.50 15.37 -27.32
CA SER A 683 -22.28 15.07 -28.53
C SER A 683 -21.38 14.84 -29.75
N ALA A 684 -21.93 14.24 -30.81
CA ALA A 684 -21.21 14.10 -32.08
C ALA A 684 -20.74 15.45 -32.64
N GLU A 685 -21.58 16.50 -32.55
CA GLU A 685 -21.24 17.86 -32.98
C GLU A 685 -20.04 18.41 -32.20
N MET A 686 -20.01 18.20 -30.88
CA MET A 686 -18.90 18.63 -30.03
C MET A 686 -17.58 17.98 -30.47
N ILE A 687 -17.60 16.68 -30.80
CA ILE A 687 -16.43 15.95 -31.29
C ILE A 687 -15.96 16.49 -32.63
N ILE A 688 -16.89 16.78 -33.54
CA ILE A 688 -16.59 17.35 -34.86
C ILE A 688 -15.91 18.72 -34.70
N ARG A 689 -16.48 19.62 -33.89
CA ARG A 689 -15.91 20.98 -33.66
C ARG A 689 -14.54 20.96 -33.00
N LEU A 690 -14.27 20.01 -32.10
CA LEU A 690 -12.94 19.83 -31.54
C LEU A 690 -11.94 19.37 -32.61
N GLY A 691 -12.34 18.42 -33.46
CA GLY A 691 -11.51 17.94 -34.56
C GLY A 691 -11.12 19.05 -35.54
N GLU A 692 -12.09 19.91 -35.92
CA GLU A 692 -11.86 21.10 -36.77
C GLU A 692 -10.77 22.04 -36.23
N LYS A 693 -10.59 22.09 -34.91
CA LYS A 693 -9.54 22.89 -34.23
C LYS A 693 -8.23 22.13 -33.96
N GLY A 694 -8.13 20.88 -34.40
CA GLY A 694 -6.97 20.03 -34.13
C GLY A 694 -6.89 19.59 -32.66
N MET A 695 -8.04 19.38 -32.02
CA MET A 695 -8.18 18.78 -30.68
C MET A 695 -8.95 17.46 -30.79
N MET A 696 -9.02 16.70 -29.71
CA MET A 696 -9.77 15.44 -29.68
C MET A 696 -10.74 15.41 -28.51
N GLY A 697 -11.99 15.02 -28.78
CA GLY A 697 -12.98 14.74 -27.75
C GLY A 697 -13.38 13.27 -27.72
N PHE A 698 -14.00 12.86 -26.61
CA PHE A 698 -14.60 11.53 -26.46
C PHE A 698 -16.12 11.62 -26.46
N PHE A 699 -16.79 10.90 -27.35
CA PHE A 699 -18.24 10.83 -27.35
C PHE A 699 -18.76 10.09 -26.11
N GLY A 700 -19.82 10.62 -25.50
CA GLY A 700 -20.36 10.13 -24.23
C GLY A 700 -21.35 8.96 -24.39
N THR A 701 -20.85 7.73 -24.36
CA THR A 701 -21.62 6.51 -24.64
C THR A 701 -22.45 5.99 -23.47
N ALA A 702 -22.00 6.25 -22.23
CA ALA A 702 -22.65 5.76 -21.02
C ALA A 702 -24.14 6.12 -20.98
N GLY A 703 -25.00 5.12 -20.82
CA GLY A 703 -26.45 5.30 -20.77
C GLY A 703 -27.18 5.49 -22.10
N LEU A 704 -26.50 5.33 -23.25
CA LEU A 704 -27.11 5.21 -24.58
C LEU A 704 -27.26 3.75 -25.02
N GLU A 705 -28.16 3.51 -25.98
CA GLU A 705 -28.31 2.22 -26.66
C GLU A 705 -27.25 2.05 -27.76
N ILE A 706 -26.99 0.81 -28.18
CA ILE A 706 -25.94 0.48 -29.15
C ILE A 706 -26.22 1.13 -30.50
N GLU A 707 -27.48 1.19 -30.91
CA GLU A 707 -27.92 1.79 -32.17
C GLU A 707 -27.63 3.30 -32.21
N ASP A 708 -27.90 4.01 -31.10
CA ASP A 708 -27.63 5.45 -30.99
C ASP A 708 -26.12 5.73 -31.05
N ILE A 709 -25.33 4.86 -30.43
CA ILE A 709 -23.86 4.94 -30.46
C ILE A 709 -23.33 4.68 -31.87
N GLU A 710 -23.88 3.69 -32.59
CA GLU A 710 -23.52 3.40 -33.98
C GLU A 710 -23.83 4.59 -34.90
N GLN A 711 -24.99 5.23 -34.74
CA GLN A 711 -25.34 6.43 -35.50
C GLN A 711 -24.41 7.61 -35.19
N ALA A 712 -24.04 7.80 -33.91
CA ALA A 712 -23.08 8.82 -33.52
C ALA A 712 -21.70 8.59 -34.16
N ILE A 713 -21.22 7.34 -34.19
CA ILE A 713 -19.94 6.99 -34.86
C ILE A 713 -20.00 7.34 -36.35
N ILE A 714 -21.09 6.98 -37.04
CA ILE A 714 -21.27 7.29 -38.46
C ILE A 714 -21.30 8.81 -38.68
N SER A 715 -22.02 9.54 -37.84
CA SER A 715 -22.11 11.00 -37.91
C SER A 715 -20.75 11.68 -37.72
N ILE A 716 -19.99 11.27 -36.69
CA ILE A 716 -18.66 11.84 -36.41
C ILE A 716 -17.70 11.58 -37.57
N LYS A 717 -17.68 10.35 -38.09
CA LYS A 717 -16.85 9.99 -39.25
C LYS A 717 -17.16 10.78 -40.51
N ASN A 718 -18.44 11.09 -40.74
CA ASN A 718 -18.85 11.87 -41.89
C ASN A 718 -18.54 13.36 -41.72
N GLY A 719 -18.46 13.85 -40.48
CA GLY A 719 -18.14 15.24 -40.15
C GLY A 719 -16.65 15.55 -40.03
N LEU A 720 -15.78 14.54 -39.88
CA LEU A 720 -14.34 14.71 -39.76
C LEU A 720 -13.59 14.32 -41.03
N GLU A 721 -12.45 14.96 -41.28
CA GLU A 721 -11.49 14.52 -42.28
C GLU A 721 -10.88 13.16 -41.89
N LYS A 722 -10.51 12.35 -42.88
CA LYS A 722 -9.97 10.99 -42.64
C LYS A 722 -8.70 10.95 -41.77
N SER A 723 -7.97 12.06 -41.67
CA SER A 723 -6.75 12.22 -40.89
C SER A 723 -7.01 12.61 -39.43
N GLN A 724 -8.21 13.09 -39.09
CA GLN A 724 -8.54 13.57 -37.75
C GLN A 724 -8.95 12.41 -36.84
N PHE A 725 -8.40 12.38 -35.63
CA PHE A 725 -8.76 11.40 -34.61
C PHE A 725 -9.93 11.90 -33.77
N TYR A 726 -10.80 10.96 -33.39
CA TYR A 726 -11.82 11.14 -32.36
C TYR A 726 -11.80 9.93 -31.43
N GLY A 727 -12.35 10.12 -30.23
CA GLY A 727 -12.46 9.06 -29.25
C GLY A 727 -13.90 8.67 -28.93
N MET A 728 -14.08 7.44 -28.45
CA MET A 728 -15.32 6.98 -27.84
C MET A 728 -15.06 6.66 -26.37
N ASN A 729 -15.93 7.11 -25.46
CA ASN A 729 -15.85 6.69 -24.07
C ASN A 729 -16.28 5.21 -23.95
N ILE A 730 -15.65 4.48 -23.04
CA ILE A 730 -16.15 3.21 -22.55
C ILE A 730 -16.12 3.24 -21.02
N GLN A 731 -17.29 3.05 -20.41
CA GLN A 731 -17.45 3.02 -18.97
C GLN A 731 -17.57 1.55 -18.51
N SER A 732 -16.81 1.16 -17.49
CA SER A 732 -16.96 -0.16 -16.90
C SER A 732 -18.30 -0.29 -16.17
N GLU A 733 -19.09 -1.29 -16.55
CA GLU A 733 -20.32 -1.69 -15.89
C GLU A 733 -20.16 -3.15 -15.40
N PRO A 734 -19.69 -3.40 -14.16
CA PRO A 734 -19.38 -4.75 -13.68
C PRO A 734 -20.53 -5.76 -13.80
N ASP A 735 -21.76 -5.28 -13.67
CA ASP A 735 -22.99 -6.08 -13.78
C ASP A 735 -23.44 -6.33 -15.24
N ASN A 736 -22.75 -5.76 -16.23
CA ASN A 736 -23.14 -5.79 -17.64
C ASN A 736 -21.93 -5.88 -18.60
N GLN A 737 -21.07 -6.88 -18.39
CA GLN A 737 -19.87 -7.09 -19.21
C GLN A 737 -20.18 -7.41 -20.69
N ASP A 738 -21.37 -7.91 -20.99
CA ASP A 738 -21.78 -8.22 -22.36
C ASP A 738 -21.94 -6.95 -23.21
N LYS A 739 -22.48 -5.86 -22.62
CA LYS A 739 -22.57 -4.57 -23.30
C LYS A 739 -21.19 -4.00 -23.63
N GLU A 740 -20.21 -4.17 -22.73
CA GLU A 740 -18.84 -3.72 -22.96
C GLU A 740 -18.21 -4.44 -24.17
N LYS A 741 -18.40 -5.76 -24.28
CA LYS A 741 -17.96 -6.54 -25.45
C LYS A 741 -18.62 -6.08 -26.74
N GLN A 742 -19.95 -5.88 -26.72
CA GLN A 742 -20.69 -5.38 -27.88
C GLN A 742 -20.20 -3.99 -28.34
N LEU A 743 -19.87 -3.10 -27.39
CA LEU A 743 -19.30 -1.79 -27.71
C LEU A 743 -17.92 -1.89 -28.34
N ILE A 744 -17.04 -2.73 -27.79
CA ILE A 744 -15.73 -2.96 -28.40
C ILE A 744 -15.87 -3.55 -29.82
N ASP A 745 -16.75 -4.53 -30.02
CA ASP A 745 -17.00 -5.10 -31.35
C ASP A 745 -17.52 -4.03 -32.33
N LEU A 746 -18.40 -3.14 -31.86
CA LEU A 746 -18.89 -2.01 -32.64
C LEU A 746 -17.75 -1.03 -33.00
N TYR A 747 -16.88 -0.72 -32.05
CA TYR A 747 -15.73 0.17 -32.26
C TYR A 747 -14.73 -0.42 -33.25
N VAL A 748 -14.46 -1.72 -33.17
CA VAL A 748 -13.61 -2.43 -34.13
C VAL A 748 -14.25 -2.46 -35.51
N LYS A 749 -15.55 -2.80 -35.60
CA LYS A 749 -16.33 -2.79 -36.85
C LYS A 749 -16.27 -1.44 -37.56
N HIS A 750 -16.33 -0.36 -36.78
CA HIS A 750 -16.28 1.01 -37.27
C HIS A 750 -14.90 1.65 -37.15
N ASP A 751 -13.79 0.91 -37.09
CA ASP A 751 -12.43 1.49 -37.12
C ASP A 751 -12.24 2.69 -36.15
N VAL A 752 -12.86 2.65 -34.97
CA VAL A 752 -12.65 3.63 -33.90
C VAL A 752 -11.30 3.35 -33.29
N ARG A 753 -10.35 4.28 -33.45
CA ARG A 753 -8.93 4.05 -33.09
C ARG A 753 -8.52 4.53 -31.71
N VAL A 754 -9.38 5.27 -31.00
CA VAL A 754 -9.10 5.75 -29.65
C VAL A 754 -10.31 5.55 -28.76
N ILE A 755 -10.09 5.00 -27.57
CA ILE A 755 -11.10 4.92 -26.52
C ILE A 755 -10.62 5.58 -25.22
N GLU A 756 -11.55 6.22 -24.51
CA GLU A 756 -11.35 6.65 -23.11
C GLU A 756 -11.93 5.57 -22.20
N ALA A 757 -11.07 4.82 -21.50
CA ALA A 757 -11.50 3.81 -20.54
C ALA A 757 -11.71 4.46 -19.16
N SER A 758 -12.94 4.38 -18.63
CA SER A 758 -13.33 5.06 -17.38
C SER A 758 -14.08 4.14 -16.42
N SER A 759 -13.99 4.41 -15.12
CA SER A 759 -14.61 3.62 -14.02
C SER A 759 -14.13 2.16 -13.90
N TYR A 760 -13.00 1.79 -14.53
CA TYR A 760 -12.45 0.44 -14.41
C TYR A 760 -11.76 0.24 -13.06
N LEU A 761 -11.97 -0.93 -12.45
CA LEU A 761 -11.22 -1.39 -11.28
C LEU A 761 -9.97 -2.19 -11.66
N SER A 762 -9.97 -2.81 -12.85
CA SER A 762 -8.88 -3.56 -13.45
C SER A 762 -9.12 -3.69 -14.95
N VAL A 763 -8.08 -4.03 -15.70
CA VAL A 763 -8.15 -4.38 -17.12
C VAL A 763 -8.91 -5.71 -17.30
N ASN A 764 -9.67 -5.84 -18.38
CA ASN A 764 -10.44 -7.05 -18.73
C ASN A 764 -10.21 -7.51 -20.19
N GLU A 765 -10.90 -8.59 -20.58
CA GLU A 765 -10.79 -9.21 -21.91
C GLU A 765 -11.19 -8.27 -23.06
N ALA A 766 -12.22 -7.43 -22.88
CA ALA A 766 -12.73 -6.56 -23.94
C ALA A 766 -11.72 -5.48 -24.33
N LEU A 767 -11.09 -4.83 -23.35
CA LEU A 767 -10.03 -3.85 -23.59
C LEU A 767 -8.79 -4.48 -24.24
N ILE A 768 -8.41 -5.69 -23.83
CA ILE A 768 -7.27 -6.42 -24.42
C ILE A 768 -7.58 -6.80 -25.87
N TYR A 769 -8.81 -7.26 -26.15
CA TYR A 769 -9.25 -7.57 -27.51
C TYR A 769 -9.20 -6.33 -28.41
N TYR A 770 -9.69 -5.18 -27.93
CA TYR A 770 -9.60 -3.91 -28.64
C TYR A 770 -8.16 -3.52 -28.97
N LYS A 771 -7.27 -3.62 -27.97
CA LYS A 771 -5.85 -3.28 -28.09
C LYS A 771 -5.10 -4.20 -29.07
N ALA A 772 -5.50 -5.46 -29.15
CA ALA A 772 -4.89 -6.47 -29.99
C ALA A 772 -5.16 -6.28 -31.50
N GLN A 773 -6.21 -5.51 -31.85
CA GLN A 773 -6.63 -5.36 -33.24
C GLN A 773 -5.58 -4.60 -34.05
N GLN A 774 -5.19 -5.20 -35.18
CA GLN A 774 -4.27 -4.62 -36.15
C GLN A 774 -2.93 -4.15 -35.57
N LEU A 775 -2.45 -4.76 -34.47
CA LEU A 775 -1.08 -4.54 -33.99
C LEU A 775 -0.07 -4.83 -35.12
N LYS A 776 0.95 -3.98 -35.23
CA LYS A 776 2.01 -4.12 -36.23
C LYS A 776 3.37 -3.97 -35.56
N GLU A 777 4.37 -4.55 -36.19
CA GLU A 777 5.77 -4.35 -35.83
C GLU A 777 6.40 -3.44 -36.90
N ASP A 778 7.14 -2.42 -36.48
CA ASP A 778 7.91 -1.58 -37.41
C ASP A 778 9.18 -2.29 -37.90
N LYS A 779 9.97 -1.63 -38.74
CA LYS A 779 11.20 -2.20 -39.32
C LYS A 779 12.29 -2.48 -38.27
N ASP A 780 12.21 -1.84 -37.11
CA ASP A 780 13.18 -1.94 -36.01
C ASP A 780 12.72 -2.91 -34.92
N GLY A 781 11.58 -3.59 -35.12
CA GLY A 781 11.05 -4.58 -34.20
C GLY A 781 10.13 -3.99 -33.10
N HIS A 782 9.74 -2.72 -33.22
CA HIS A 782 8.87 -2.08 -32.23
C HIS A 782 7.40 -2.35 -32.53
N VAL A 783 6.67 -2.74 -31.48
CA VAL A 783 5.23 -2.95 -31.55
C VAL A 783 4.51 -1.60 -31.59
N MET A 784 3.83 -1.34 -32.69
CA MET A 784 3.06 -0.14 -32.94
C MET A 784 1.56 -0.42 -32.78
N PRO A 785 0.91 0.17 -31.77
CA PRO A 785 -0.53 0.02 -31.59
C PRO A 785 -1.30 0.78 -32.67
N TYR A 786 -2.24 0.07 -33.30
CA TYR A 786 -3.21 0.68 -34.22
C TYR A 786 -4.37 1.31 -33.44
N ASN A 787 -4.97 0.53 -32.55
CA ASN A 787 -5.95 0.98 -31.58
C ASN A 787 -5.25 1.45 -30.30
N ARG A 788 -5.71 2.60 -29.78
CA ARG A 788 -5.14 3.27 -28.62
C ARG A 788 -6.16 3.39 -27.49
N ILE A 789 -5.69 3.17 -26.26
CA ILE A 789 -6.49 3.29 -25.04
C ILE A 789 -5.91 4.43 -24.21
N ILE A 790 -6.75 5.39 -23.86
CA ILE A 790 -6.45 6.43 -22.88
C ILE A 790 -7.22 6.09 -21.60
N ALA A 791 -6.52 5.64 -20.56
CA ALA A 791 -7.14 5.23 -19.31
C ALA A 791 -7.33 6.44 -18.38
N LYS A 792 -8.56 6.70 -17.94
CA LYS A 792 -8.87 7.76 -16.97
C LYS A 792 -8.99 7.17 -15.57
N VAL A 793 -8.06 7.55 -14.70
CA VAL A 793 -7.85 6.93 -13.39
C VAL A 793 -7.62 7.96 -12.29
N SER A 794 -7.97 7.59 -11.06
CA SER A 794 -7.77 8.38 -9.85
C SER A 794 -7.03 7.61 -8.75
N ARG A 795 -6.82 6.29 -8.93
CA ARG A 795 -6.26 5.40 -7.91
C ARG A 795 -4.97 4.70 -8.37
N PRO A 796 -3.95 4.58 -7.50
CA PRO A 796 -2.65 3.96 -7.83
C PRO A 796 -2.78 2.54 -8.38
N GLU A 797 -3.55 1.67 -7.74
CA GLU A 797 -3.71 0.26 -8.12
C GLU A 797 -4.34 0.08 -9.51
N VAL A 798 -5.27 0.97 -9.89
CA VAL A 798 -5.88 0.97 -11.22
C VAL A 798 -4.88 1.48 -12.25
N ALA A 799 -4.15 2.56 -11.93
CA ALA A 799 -3.08 3.06 -12.78
C ALA A 799 -2.01 1.99 -13.04
N ALA A 800 -1.59 1.24 -12.01
CA ALA A 800 -0.64 0.13 -12.15
C ALA A 800 -1.11 -0.89 -13.18
N ALA A 801 -2.39 -1.28 -13.12
CA ALA A 801 -2.96 -2.28 -14.03
C ALA A 801 -2.94 -1.82 -15.49
N PHE A 802 -3.22 -0.54 -15.76
CA PHE A 802 -3.19 0.02 -17.11
C PHE A 802 -1.79 0.36 -17.63
N LEU A 803 -0.86 0.73 -16.74
CA LEU A 803 0.56 0.96 -17.05
C LEU A 803 1.33 -0.34 -17.25
N SER A 804 0.80 -1.48 -16.79
CA SER A 804 1.40 -2.81 -16.99
C SER A 804 1.05 -3.38 -18.36
N PRO A 805 1.78 -4.41 -18.83
CA PRO A 805 1.34 -5.22 -19.96
C PRO A 805 0.03 -5.96 -19.63
N ALA A 806 -0.65 -6.43 -20.66
CA ALA A 806 -1.87 -7.21 -20.48
C ALA A 806 -1.58 -8.45 -19.59
N PRO A 807 -2.38 -8.73 -18.54
CA PRO A 807 -2.12 -9.83 -17.62
C PRO A 807 -2.03 -11.17 -18.35
N ALA A 808 -0.95 -11.93 -18.10
CA ALA A 808 -0.70 -13.21 -18.75
C ALA A 808 -1.90 -14.18 -18.63
N SER A 809 -2.54 -14.23 -17.45
CA SER A 809 -3.72 -15.07 -17.22
C SER A 809 -4.91 -14.75 -18.14
N ILE A 810 -5.08 -13.49 -18.54
CA ILE A 810 -6.15 -13.09 -19.45
C ILE A 810 -5.74 -13.37 -20.90
N VAL A 811 -4.51 -13.00 -21.26
CA VAL A 811 -3.98 -13.16 -22.62
C VAL A 811 -3.86 -14.65 -23.02
N GLU A 812 -3.39 -15.50 -22.12
CA GLU A 812 -3.29 -16.95 -22.32
C GLU A 812 -4.67 -17.58 -22.50
N LYS A 813 -5.64 -17.23 -21.63
CA LYS A 813 -7.03 -17.67 -21.75
C LYS A 813 -7.65 -17.27 -23.09
N MET A 814 -7.43 -16.03 -23.53
CA MET A 814 -7.93 -15.55 -24.83
C MET A 814 -7.23 -16.25 -26.01
N ALA A 815 -5.96 -16.62 -25.87
CA ALA A 815 -5.24 -17.40 -26.88
C ALA A 815 -5.77 -18.84 -26.98
N GLU A 816 -6.04 -19.50 -25.85
CA GLU A 816 -6.67 -20.83 -25.80
C GLU A 816 -8.05 -20.84 -26.45
N GLN A 817 -8.81 -19.75 -26.30
CA GLN A 817 -10.11 -19.56 -26.94
C GLN A 817 -10.03 -19.19 -28.43
N GLY A 818 -8.82 -19.03 -28.98
CA GLY A 818 -8.61 -18.62 -30.38
C GLY A 818 -8.97 -17.16 -30.66
N ILE A 819 -9.17 -16.34 -29.62
CA ILE A 819 -9.48 -14.91 -29.74
C ILE A 819 -8.19 -14.13 -30.08
N LEU A 820 -7.05 -14.54 -29.52
CA LEU A 820 -5.74 -13.94 -29.79
C LEU A 820 -4.81 -14.94 -30.49
N THR A 821 -4.07 -14.44 -31.47
CA THR A 821 -2.97 -15.19 -32.09
C THR A 821 -1.73 -15.19 -31.20
N SER A 822 -0.87 -16.20 -31.31
CA SER A 822 0.40 -16.26 -30.56
C SER A 822 1.30 -15.03 -30.79
N GLN A 823 1.22 -14.42 -31.98
CA GLN A 823 1.93 -13.19 -32.28
C GLN A 823 1.37 -11.98 -31.51
N GLN A 824 0.04 -11.84 -31.43
CA GLN A 824 -0.61 -10.80 -30.63
C GLN A 824 -0.30 -10.97 -29.13
N VAL A 825 -0.30 -12.21 -28.62
CA VAL A 825 0.11 -12.51 -27.24
C VAL A 825 1.51 -11.97 -26.94
N LYS A 826 2.47 -12.27 -27.82
CA LYS A 826 3.85 -11.76 -27.70
C LYS A 826 3.89 -10.23 -27.73
N TRP A 827 3.20 -9.60 -28.68
CA TRP A 827 3.18 -8.15 -28.80
C TRP A 827 2.56 -7.45 -27.59
N LEU A 828 1.44 -7.95 -27.08
CA LEU A 828 0.74 -7.41 -25.90
C LEU A 828 1.57 -7.50 -24.61
N SER A 829 2.51 -8.45 -24.53
CA SER A 829 3.43 -8.54 -23.39
C SER A 829 4.51 -7.46 -23.38
N GLY A 830 4.78 -6.83 -24.54
CA GLY A 830 5.84 -5.82 -24.70
C GLY A 830 5.34 -4.37 -24.72
N ILE A 831 4.02 -4.15 -24.58
CA ILE A 831 3.40 -2.82 -24.57
C ILE A 831 2.46 -2.69 -23.37
N PRO A 832 2.24 -1.47 -22.85
CA PRO A 832 1.23 -1.25 -21.82
C PRO A 832 -0.18 -1.46 -22.38
N VAL A 833 -1.14 -1.77 -21.49
CA VAL A 833 -2.56 -1.84 -21.87
C VAL A 833 -3.05 -0.47 -22.34
N ALA A 834 -2.78 0.58 -21.57
CA ALA A 834 -3.06 1.96 -21.96
C ALA A 834 -1.85 2.60 -22.64
N ASP A 835 -2.07 3.28 -23.76
CA ASP A 835 -1.02 4.05 -24.45
C ASP A 835 -0.65 5.30 -23.69
N ASP A 836 -1.67 5.90 -23.07
CA ASP A 836 -1.64 7.17 -22.36
C ASP A 836 -2.65 7.13 -21.22
N MET A 837 -2.46 8.00 -20.22
CA MET A 837 -3.25 7.95 -18.99
C MET A 837 -3.66 9.36 -18.58
N ILE A 838 -4.87 9.48 -18.05
CA ILE A 838 -5.42 10.71 -17.51
C ILE A 838 -5.57 10.55 -16.02
N ILE A 839 -4.99 11.48 -15.27
CA ILE A 839 -5.18 11.57 -13.82
C ILE A 839 -6.36 12.48 -13.55
N GLU A 840 -7.47 11.87 -13.12
CA GLU A 840 -8.70 12.58 -12.78
C GLU A 840 -8.73 12.93 -11.30
N ALA A 841 -8.59 14.23 -11.02
CA ALA A 841 -8.74 14.81 -9.70
C ALA A 841 -10.23 15.12 -9.39
N ASP A 842 -10.51 16.17 -8.61
CA ASP A 842 -11.89 16.60 -8.34
C ASP A 842 -12.62 17.03 -9.64
N SER A 843 -13.72 16.33 -9.97
CA SER A 843 -14.42 16.44 -11.25
C SER A 843 -15.95 16.39 -11.10
N GLY A 844 -16.66 16.82 -12.15
CA GLY A 844 -18.12 16.93 -12.17
C GLY A 844 -18.90 15.62 -12.26
N SER A 845 -18.24 14.45 -12.25
CA SER A 845 -18.91 13.14 -12.28
C SER A 845 -18.49 12.31 -11.08
N HIS A 846 -18.30 10.99 -11.22
CA HIS A 846 -17.63 10.18 -10.20
C HIS A 846 -16.28 10.80 -9.87
N THR A 847 -16.02 11.04 -8.59
CA THR A 847 -14.78 11.66 -8.17
C THR A 847 -14.38 11.18 -6.78
N ASP A 848 -13.08 10.96 -6.61
CA ASP A 848 -12.45 10.63 -5.34
C ASP A 848 -12.07 11.88 -4.54
N GLN A 849 -12.45 13.07 -5.02
CA GLN A 849 -12.21 14.37 -4.37
C GLN A 849 -10.72 14.69 -4.17
N GLY A 850 -9.87 14.10 -5.03
CA GLY A 850 -8.43 14.26 -4.96
C GLY A 850 -7.96 15.62 -5.47
N ALA A 851 -6.87 16.13 -4.91
CA ALA A 851 -6.25 17.37 -5.35
C ALA A 851 -5.25 17.10 -6.48
N LEU A 852 -5.43 17.75 -7.63
CA LEU A 852 -4.57 17.56 -8.81
C LEU A 852 -3.10 17.82 -8.50
N SER A 853 -2.81 18.81 -7.65
CA SER A 853 -1.44 19.18 -7.25
C SER A 853 -0.69 18.11 -6.47
N VAL A 854 -1.40 17.16 -5.89
CA VAL A 854 -0.81 16.02 -5.16
C VAL A 854 -0.78 14.79 -6.06
N MET A 855 -1.89 14.54 -6.78
CA MET A 855 -2.06 13.34 -7.58
C MET A 855 -1.13 13.32 -8.79
N LEU A 856 -1.09 14.41 -9.57
CA LEU A 856 -0.37 14.42 -10.85
C LEU A 856 1.12 14.09 -10.68
N PRO A 857 1.89 14.74 -9.78
CA PRO A 857 3.30 14.37 -9.57
C PRO A 857 3.50 12.94 -9.06
N PHE A 858 2.57 12.42 -8.26
CA PHE A 858 2.62 11.04 -7.78
C PHE A 858 2.50 10.04 -8.94
N PHE A 859 1.50 10.21 -9.81
CA PHE A 859 1.30 9.30 -10.94
C PHE A 859 2.36 9.44 -12.03
N MET A 860 2.98 10.62 -12.17
CA MET A 860 4.14 10.78 -13.07
C MET A 860 5.34 9.96 -12.60
N ARG A 861 5.67 10.00 -11.31
CA ARG A 861 6.72 9.13 -10.74
C ARG A 861 6.38 7.66 -10.95
N MET A 862 5.14 7.29 -10.67
CA MET A 862 4.67 5.93 -10.90
C MET A 862 4.80 5.50 -12.38
N ARG A 863 4.48 6.38 -13.34
CA ARG A 863 4.69 6.13 -14.76
C ARG A 863 6.17 5.91 -15.06
N ASP A 864 7.05 6.75 -14.52
CA ASP A 864 8.49 6.65 -14.74
C ASP A 864 9.05 5.31 -14.19
N ASP A 865 8.58 4.87 -13.03
CA ASP A 865 8.93 3.56 -12.43
C ASP A 865 8.43 2.40 -13.29
N MET A 866 7.20 2.50 -13.80
CA MET A 866 6.62 1.48 -14.67
C MET A 866 7.31 1.41 -16.04
N MET A 867 7.72 2.55 -16.59
CA MET A 867 8.52 2.63 -17.82
C MET A 867 9.87 1.94 -17.64
N LYS A 868 10.58 2.18 -16.52
CA LYS A 868 11.85 1.53 -16.18
C LYS A 868 11.66 0.02 -15.99
N THR A 869 10.64 -0.36 -15.22
CA THR A 869 10.36 -1.77 -14.86
C THR A 869 10.04 -2.64 -16.07
N ASN A 870 9.23 -2.12 -16.99
CA ASN A 870 8.77 -2.87 -18.17
C ASN A 870 9.62 -2.62 -19.42
N ASN A 871 10.61 -1.71 -19.36
CA ASN A 871 11.51 -1.35 -20.46
C ASN A 871 10.75 -0.97 -21.75
N TYR A 872 9.65 -0.22 -21.60
CA TYR A 872 8.90 0.26 -22.74
C TYR A 872 9.73 1.25 -23.56
N LYS A 873 9.70 1.09 -24.88
CA LYS A 873 10.44 1.96 -25.80
C LYS A 873 9.76 3.31 -26.00
N LYS A 874 8.43 3.31 -25.95
CA LYS A 874 7.64 4.52 -26.10
C LYS A 874 7.17 4.99 -24.73
N ARG A 875 7.44 6.26 -24.40
CA ARG A 875 6.98 6.89 -23.16
C ARG A 875 5.46 6.92 -23.12
N ILE A 876 4.86 6.38 -22.07
CA ILE A 876 3.42 6.54 -21.78
C ILE A 876 3.21 7.98 -21.35
N ARG A 877 2.34 8.77 -21.99
CA ARG A 877 2.12 10.17 -21.59
C ARG A 877 1.04 10.27 -20.51
N ILE A 878 1.22 11.19 -19.56
CA ILE A 878 0.32 11.44 -18.42
C ILE A 878 -0.37 12.79 -18.61
N GLY A 879 -1.69 12.76 -18.77
CA GLY A 879 -2.54 13.92 -18.83
C GLY A 879 -3.18 14.27 -17.50
N ALA A 880 -3.63 15.52 -17.38
CA ALA A 880 -4.29 16.04 -16.20
C ALA A 880 -5.77 16.36 -16.46
N ALA A 881 -6.66 15.95 -15.55
CA ALA A 881 -8.08 16.26 -15.56
C ALA A 881 -8.59 16.61 -14.15
N GLY A 882 -9.73 17.29 -14.08
CA GLY A 882 -10.33 17.76 -12.82
C GLY A 882 -9.78 19.13 -12.40
N GLY A 883 -10.67 20.09 -12.18
CA GLY A 883 -10.31 21.47 -11.83
C GLY A 883 -9.80 22.36 -12.98
N ILE A 884 -9.65 21.85 -14.21
CA ILE A 884 -9.14 22.63 -15.35
C ILE A 884 -10.30 23.32 -16.08
N GLY A 885 -10.37 24.65 -15.94
CA GLY A 885 -11.33 25.51 -16.63
C GLY A 885 -10.82 26.89 -17.02
N THR A 886 -9.58 27.24 -16.67
CA THR A 886 -8.97 28.54 -16.96
C THR A 886 -7.54 28.37 -17.46
N PRO A 887 -6.95 29.40 -18.10
CA PRO A 887 -5.54 29.41 -18.47
C PRO A 887 -4.59 29.12 -17.30
N GLU A 888 -4.86 29.66 -16.11
CA GLU A 888 -4.04 29.44 -14.90
C GLU A 888 -4.04 27.97 -14.47
N ALA A 889 -5.21 27.32 -14.50
CA ALA A 889 -5.33 25.91 -14.13
C ALA A 889 -4.60 25.01 -15.14
N ALA A 890 -4.73 25.29 -16.44
CA ALA A 890 -4.00 24.58 -17.49
C ALA A 890 -2.49 24.81 -17.38
N ALA A 891 -2.05 26.06 -17.20
CA ALA A 891 -0.65 26.42 -16.97
C ALA A 891 -0.07 25.69 -15.76
N SER A 892 -0.80 25.62 -14.66
CA SER A 892 -0.40 24.88 -13.46
C SER A 892 -0.21 23.38 -13.75
N ALA A 893 -1.13 22.76 -14.48
CA ALA A 893 -1.02 21.34 -14.87
C ALA A 893 0.23 21.09 -15.74
N PHE A 894 0.47 21.92 -16.75
CA PHE A 894 1.66 21.82 -17.59
C PHE A 894 2.95 22.09 -16.81
N LEU A 895 2.96 23.06 -15.88
CA LEU A 895 4.10 23.35 -15.02
C LEU A 895 4.45 22.16 -14.10
N MET A 896 3.45 21.43 -13.64
CA MET A 896 3.63 20.18 -12.88
C MET A 896 4.10 19.00 -13.75
N GLY A 897 4.10 19.17 -15.08
CA GLY A 897 4.61 18.21 -16.06
C GLY A 897 3.54 17.33 -16.72
N ALA A 898 2.28 17.76 -16.73
CA ALA A 898 1.26 17.12 -17.57
C ALA A 898 1.68 17.16 -19.05
N ASP A 899 1.58 16.02 -19.72
CA ASP A 899 1.88 15.88 -21.15
C ASP A 899 0.72 16.41 -22.02
N PHE A 900 -0.49 16.43 -21.48
CA PHE A 900 -1.70 17.02 -22.09
C PHE A 900 -2.71 17.35 -21.00
N VAL A 901 -3.71 18.18 -21.31
CA VAL A 901 -4.80 18.51 -20.38
C VAL A 901 -6.14 18.05 -20.93
N MET A 902 -7.09 17.84 -20.02
CA MET A 902 -8.44 17.42 -20.36
C MET A 902 -9.46 18.24 -19.58
N THR A 903 -10.51 18.68 -20.28
CA THR A 903 -11.61 19.44 -19.69
C THR A 903 -12.93 18.67 -19.79
N GLY A 904 -13.87 19.02 -18.90
CA GLY A 904 -15.19 18.38 -18.81
C GLY A 904 -16.28 19.40 -18.54
N SER A 905 -16.38 19.91 -17.31
CA SER A 905 -17.47 20.78 -16.88
C SER A 905 -17.66 22.05 -17.74
N ILE A 906 -16.59 22.65 -18.24
CA ILE A 906 -16.70 23.82 -19.14
C ILE A 906 -17.37 23.46 -20.47
N ASN A 907 -17.10 22.25 -20.98
CA ASN A 907 -17.61 21.80 -22.27
C ASN A 907 -19.10 21.48 -22.23
N GLN A 908 -19.65 21.20 -21.04
CA GLN A 908 -21.09 21.05 -20.90
C GLN A 908 -21.84 22.37 -21.14
N CYS A 909 -21.19 23.51 -20.90
CA CYS A 909 -21.74 24.85 -21.10
C CYS A 909 -21.30 25.45 -22.46
N THR A 910 -21.46 24.70 -23.55
CA THR A 910 -21.18 25.17 -24.92
C THR A 910 -22.38 24.94 -25.84
N ALA A 911 -22.39 25.62 -26.99
CA ALA A 911 -23.45 25.48 -27.98
C ALA A 911 -23.61 24.04 -28.46
N GLU A 912 -22.51 23.29 -28.58
CA GLU A 912 -22.46 21.94 -29.16
C GLU A 912 -22.91 20.84 -28.18
N SER A 913 -22.86 21.07 -26.87
CA SER A 913 -23.12 20.02 -25.89
C SER A 913 -24.57 19.49 -25.98
N GLY A 914 -24.75 18.18 -25.80
CA GLY A 914 -26.04 17.48 -25.92
C GLY A 914 -26.96 17.63 -24.70
N THR A 915 -26.86 18.72 -23.94
CA THR A 915 -27.75 19.00 -22.79
C THR A 915 -28.77 20.09 -23.12
N SER A 916 -29.81 20.24 -22.29
CA SER A 916 -30.88 21.22 -22.56
C SER A 916 -30.39 22.67 -22.45
N GLU A 917 -31.03 23.59 -23.18
CA GLU A 917 -30.74 25.03 -23.07
C GLU A 917 -30.90 25.55 -21.64
N SER A 918 -31.90 25.04 -20.91
CA SER A 918 -32.15 25.37 -19.50
C SER A 918 -30.95 25.03 -18.61
N VAL A 919 -30.32 23.87 -18.85
CA VAL A 919 -29.09 23.48 -18.15
C VAL A 919 -27.92 24.37 -18.58
N LYS A 920 -27.74 24.67 -19.86
CA LYS A 920 -26.66 25.55 -20.34
C LYS A 920 -26.75 26.96 -19.76
N GLU A 921 -27.97 27.50 -19.63
CA GLU A 921 -28.22 28.80 -18.99
C GLU A 921 -27.85 28.78 -17.50
N LEU A 922 -28.31 27.76 -16.74
CA LEU A 922 -27.90 27.57 -15.35
C LEU A 922 -26.37 27.49 -15.20
N LEU A 923 -25.73 26.66 -16.02
CA LEU A 923 -24.29 26.47 -16.04
C LEU A 923 -23.52 27.77 -16.36
N SER A 924 -24.09 28.68 -17.16
CA SER A 924 -23.46 29.95 -17.48
C SER A 924 -23.42 30.94 -16.31
N GLU A 925 -24.34 30.79 -15.35
CA GLU A 925 -24.50 31.68 -14.20
C GLU A 925 -23.82 31.17 -12.91
N MET A 926 -23.33 29.94 -12.90
CA MET A 926 -22.79 29.34 -11.69
C MET A 926 -21.43 29.93 -11.30
N GLU A 927 -21.18 29.98 -9.99
CA GLU A 927 -19.91 30.41 -9.40
C GLU A 927 -19.10 29.22 -8.89
N ILE A 928 -17.86 29.48 -8.46
CA ILE A 928 -16.90 28.45 -8.02
C ILE A 928 -17.47 27.58 -6.90
N GLN A 929 -18.26 28.17 -6.00
CA GLN A 929 -18.83 27.46 -4.85
C GLN A 929 -20.19 26.84 -5.13
N ASP A 930 -20.70 26.87 -6.37
CA ASP A 930 -22.06 26.42 -6.71
C ASP A 930 -22.16 24.92 -7.04
N THR A 931 -21.24 24.11 -6.51
CA THR A 931 -21.29 22.64 -6.56
C THR A 931 -21.47 22.01 -5.18
N ALA A 932 -21.89 20.75 -5.17
CA ALA A 932 -22.01 19.89 -4.00
C ALA A 932 -21.79 18.43 -4.38
N TYR A 933 -21.41 17.60 -3.42
CA TYR A 933 -21.36 16.15 -3.61
C TYR A 933 -22.72 15.52 -3.34
N ALA A 934 -23.17 14.67 -4.24
CA ALA A 934 -24.39 13.88 -4.13
C ALA A 934 -24.08 12.39 -4.25
N PRO A 935 -24.95 11.49 -3.76
CA PRO A 935 -24.84 10.06 -4.00
C PRO A 935 -24.85 9.73 -5.48
N SER A 936 -23.95 8.86 -5.87
CA SER A 936 -23.91 8.24 -7.19
C SER A 936 -25.07 7.27 -7.39
N GLU A 937 -25.60 7.17 -8.62
CA GLU A 937 -26.52 6.08 -8.99
C GLU A 937 -25.80 4.73 -8.94
N ALA A 938 -24.60 4.66 -9.54
CA ALA A 938 -23.71 3.51 -9.45
C ALA A 938 -23.17 3.39 -8.02
N MET A 939 -23.34 2.24 -7.38
CA MET A 939 -22.85 2.00 -6.00
C MET A 939 -23.47 2.93 -4.92
N PHE A 940 -24.71 3.39 -5.12
CA PHE A 940 -25.45 4.22 -4.15
C PHE A 940 -25.40 3.68 -2.71
N GLU A 941 -25.56 2.37 -2.58
CA GLU A 941 -25.56 1.63 -1.32
C GLU A 941 -24.20 1.64 -0.60
N PHE A 942 -23.10 1.87 -1.33
CA PHE A 942 -21.74 1.91 -0.81
C PHE A 942 -21.23 3.33 -0.54
N GLY A 943 -22.07 4.35 -0.70
CA GLY A 943 -21.68 5.73 -0.38
C GLY A 943 -20.94 6.48 -1.48
N ALA A 944 -20.78 5.89 -2.67
CA ALA A 944 -20.11 6.52 -3.81
C ALA A 944 -20.72 7.89 -4.12
N LYS A 945 -19.85 8.85 -4.49
CA LYS A 945 -20.23 10.25 -4.70
C LYS A 945 -20.03 10.69 -6.14
N VAL A 946 -20.84 11.66 -6.54
CA VAL A 946 -20.69 12.46 -7.75
C VAL A 946 -20.71 13.92 -7.38
N GLN A 947 -19.97 14.76 -8.10
CA GLN A 947 -20.07 16.21 -7.92
C GLN A 947 -21.14 16.79 -8.84
N VAL A 948 -22.04 17.61 -8.32
CA VAL A 948 -23.17 18.16 -9.08
C VAL A 948 -23.37 19.64 -8.78
N MET A 949 -23.99 20.33 -9.72
CA MET A 949 -24.44 21.71 -9.53
C MET A 949 -25.49 21.79 -8.40
N LYS A 950 -25.39 22.80 -7.54
CA LYS A 950 -26.36 23.06 -6.47
C LYS A 950 -27.17 24.36 -6.65
N ARG A 951 -26.65 25.35 -7.38
CA ARG A 951 -27.34 26.64 -7.52
C ARG A 951 -28.67 26.50 -8.26
N GLY A 952 -29.73 27.00 -7.63
CA GLY A 952 -31.10 26.87 -8.14
C GLY A 952 -31.70 25.46 -8.02
N MET A 953 -30.93 24.48 -7.54
CA MET A 953 -31.29 23.06 -7.51
C MET A 953 -31.46 22.56 -6.08
N LEU A 954 -32.38 21.60 -5.88
CA LEU A 954 -32.51 20.86 -4.64
C LEU A 954 -31.99 19.42 -4.76
N PHE A 955 -31.67 18.96 -5.97
CA PHE A 955 -31.17 17.61 -6.23
C PHE A 955 -30.08 17.14 -5.25
N PRO A 956 -28.94 17.85 -5.05
CA PRO A 956 -27.91 17.34 -4.14
C PRO A 956 -28.39 17.15 -2.70
N VAL A 957 -29.25 18.05 -2.19
CA VAL A 957 -29.84 17.91 -0.85
C VAL A 957 -30.81 16.73 -0.81
N ARG A 958 -31.65 16.59 -1.84
CA ARG A 958 -32.65 15.51 -1.95
C ARG A 958 -31.99 14.14 -2.06
N ALA A 959 -31.00 14.02 -2.93
CA ALA A 959 -30.25 12.78 -3.14
C ALA A 959 -29.52 12.35 -1.86
N ASN A 960 -28.82 13.26 -1.17
CA ASN A 960 -28.19 12.96 0.12
C ASN A 960 -29.22 12.55 1.19
N LYS A 961 -30.41 13.17 1.20
CA LYS A 961 -31.49 12.75 2.10
C LYS A 961 -31.96 11.32 1.82
N LEU A 962 -32.11 10.94 0.55
CA LEU A 962 -32.44 9.55 0.18
C LEU A 962 -31.37 8.57 0.65
N GLN A 963 -30.08 8.91 0.51
CA GLN A 963 -29.00 8.04 1.00
C GLN A 963 -29.00 7.93 2.53
N GLN A 964 -29.24 9.04 3.25
CA GLN A 964 -29.39 9.01 4.70
C GLN A 964 -30.53 8.09 5.14
N LEU A 965 -31.69 8.22 4.51
CA LEU A 965 -32.85 7.36 4.80
C LEU A 965 -32.55 5.90 4.47
N TYR A 966 -31.86 5.64 3.36
CA TYR A 966 -31.40 4.30 3.00
C TYR A 966 -30.45 3.72 4.03
N GLN A 967 -29.53 4.51 4.61
CA GLN A 967 -28.66 4.00 5.67
C GLN A 967 -29.42 3.75 6.97
N GLN A 968 -30.42 4.59 7.27
CA GLN A 968 -31.16 4.56 8.52
C GLN A 968 -32.20 3.43 8.62
N PHE A 969 -32.94 3.13 7.54
CA PHE A 969 -34.13 2.26 7.58
C PHE A 969 -33.95 1.00 6.74
N GLN A 970 -34.46 -0.15 7.20
CA GLN A 970 -34.34 -1.43 6.48
C GLN A 970 -35.40 -1.64 5.40
N SER A 971 -36.47 -0.85 5.42
CA SER A 971 -37.55 -0.91 4.45
C SER A 971 -38.16 0.48 4.23
N LEU A 972 -38.91 0.65 3.14
CA LEU A 972 -39.71 1.86 2.95
C LEU A 972 -40.78 2.01 4.03
N ASP A 973 -41.31 0.89 4.55
CA ASP A 973 -42.40 0.88 5.52
C ASP A 973 -42.00 1.46 6.88
N GLU A 974 -40.72 1.36 7.25
CA GLU A 974 -40.16 1.93 8.48
C GLU A 974 -40.02 3.46 8.48
N ILE A 975 -40.10 4.10 7.31
CA ILE A 975 -40.05 5.55 7.20
C ILE A 975 -41.36 6.14 7.75
N ASP A 976 -41.27 7.17 8.58
CA ASP A 976 -42.45 7.84 9.12
C ASP A 976 -43.34 8.44 8.02
N ASP A 977 -44.66 8.41 8.20
CA ASP A 977 -45.63 8.79 7.16
C ASP A 977 -45.44 10.23 6.68
N LYS A 978 -45.02 11.15 7.57
CA LYS A 978 -44.74 12.53 7.20
C LYS A 978 -43.59 12.60 6.21
N THR A 979 -42.50 11.87 6.46
CA THR A 979 -41.37 11.78 5.54
C THR A 979 -41.76 11.06 4.23
N LYS A 980 -42.53 9.96 4.28
CA LYS A 980 -43.03 9.28 3.06
C LYS A 980 -43.82 10.22 2.17
N ILE A 981 -44.81 10.92 2.73
CA ILE A 981 -45.64 11.90 2.00
C ILE A 981 -44.78 13.01 1.41
N GLN A 982 -43.78 13.49 2.15
CA GLN A 982 -42.85 14.49 1.64
C GLN A 982 -42.05 13.97 0.44
N LEU A 983 -41.53 12.75 0.51
CA LEU A 983 -40.78 12.14 -0.58
C LEU A 983 -41.66 11.97 -1.83
N GLU A 984 -42.83 11.35 -1.69
CA GLU A 984 -43.74 11.10 -2.81
C GLU A 984 -44.22 12.40 -3.45
N SER A 985 -44.59 13.42 -2.66
CA SER A 985 -45.13 14.68 -3.19
C SER A 985 -44.08 15.67 -3.68
N LYS A 986 -42.89 15.73 -3.04
CA LYS A 986 -41.88 16.76 -3.34
C LYS A 986 -40.72 16.25 -4.18
N TYR A 987 -40.31 14.99 -4.02
CA TYR A 987 -39.10 14.43 -4.66
C TYR A 987 -39.52 13.62 -5.89
N PHE A 988 -40.31 12.58 -5.68
CA PHE A 988 -40.67 11.66 -6.74
C PHE A 988 -41.79 12.22 -7.65
N LYS A 989 -42.73 12.96 -7.05
CA LYS A 989 -44.01 13.37 -7.67
C LYS A 989 -44.84 12.17 -8.16
N LYS A 990 -44.67 11.04 -7.48
CA LYS A 990 -45.31 9.74 -7.67
C LYS A 990 -45.28 8.99 -6.34
N THR A 991 -46.24 8.08 -6.13
CA THR A 991 -46.21 7.19 -4.97
C THR A 991 -45.13 6.13 -5.13
N PHE A 992 -44.69 5.51 -4.03
CA PHE A 992 -43.72 4.41 -4.09
C PHE A 992 -44.24 3.22 -4.91
N ASP A 993 -45.55 2.95 -4.86
CA ASP A 993 -46.17 1.87 -5.63
C ASP A 993 -46.15 2.18 -7.13
N GLU A 994 -46.48 3.41 -7.54
CA GLU A 994 -46.41 3.82 -8.94
C GLU A 994 -44.98 3.71 -9.50
N ILE A 995 -43.99 4.11 -8.71
CA ILE A 995 -42.56 4.00 -9.10
C ILE A 995 -42.16 2.53 -9.19
N TYR A 996 -42.64 1.69 -8.27
CA TYR A 996 -42.33 0.28 -8.28
C TYR A 996 -42.93 -0.43 -9.50
N GLU A 997 -44.14 -0.07 -9.91
CA GLU A 997 -44.75 -0.57 -11.15
C GLU A 997 -43.97 -0.12 -12.40
N ASP A 998 -43.44 1.11 -12.43
CA ASP A 998 -42.51 1.55 -13.49
C ASP A 998 -41.25 0.67 -13.51
N ILE A 999 -40.66 0.38 -12.35
CA ILE A 999 -39.47 -0.47 -12.22
C ILE A 999 -39.77 -1.90 -12.69
N LYS A 1000 -40.92 -2.49 -12.33
CA LYS A 1000 -41.32 -3.83 -12.78
C LYS A 1000 -41.40 -3.92 -14.30
N ARG A 1001 -41.93 -2.89 -14.95
CA ARG A 1001 -42.04 -2.83 -16.41
C ARG A 1001 -40.67 -2.72 -17.09
N THR A 1002 -39.75 -1.95 -16.51
CA THR A 1002 -38.42 -1.72 -17.11
C THR A 1002 -37.40 -2.81 -16.77
N TYR A 1003 -37.47 -3.40 -15.57
CA TYR A 1003 -36.50 -4.38 -15.06
C TYR A 1003 -37.21 -5.60 -14.43
N PRO A 1004 -37.94 -6.41 -15.23
CA PRO A 1004 -38.71 -7.54 -14.72
C PRO A 1004 -37.84 -8.58 -13.99
N ASN A 1005 -36.57 -8.69 -14.37
CA ASN A 1005 -35.59 -9.58 -13.75
C ASN A 1005 -35.21 -9.19 -12.31
N LEU A 1006 -35.41 -7.93 -11.90
CA LEU A 1006 -35.07 -7.46 -10.55
C LEU A 1006 -36.23 -7.61 -9.56
N VAL A 1007 -37.44 -7.87 -10.04
CA VAL A 1007 -38.69 -7.86 -9.26
C VAL A 1007 -38.69 -8.96 -8.19
N GLU A 1008 -38.31 -10.19 -8.56
CA GLU A 1008 -38.28 -11.31 -7.61
C GLU A 1008 -37.37 -11.02 -6.41
N LYS A 1009 -36.22 -10.39 -6.65
CA LYS A 1009 -35.28 -9.99 -5.60
C LYS A 1009 -35.84 -8.83 -4.77
N ALA A 1010 -36.48 -7.86 -5.40
CA ALA A 1010 -37.06 -6.70 -4.73
C ALA A 1010 -38.27 -7.07 -3.85
N ASP A 1011 -39.14 -7.97 -4.30
CA ASP A 1011 -40.27 -8.46 -3.51
C ASP A 1011 -39.82 -9.25 -2.27
N ARG A 1012 -38.67 -9.94 -2.35
CA ARG A 1012 -38.10 -10.70 -1.22
C ARG A 1012 -37.24 -9.86 -0.27
N ASN A 1013 -36.74 -8.72 -0.72
CA ASN A 1013 -35.81 -7.88 0.04
C ASN A 1013 -36.30 -6.41 0.07
N PRO A 1014 -36.99 -6.00 1.16
CA PRO A 1014 -37.52 -4.65 1.31
C PRO A 1014 -36.46 -3.55 1.18
N LYS A 1015 -35.23 -3.80 1.63
CA LYS A 1015 -34.09 -2.89 1.48
C LYS A 1015 -33.69 -2.73 0.01
N PHE A 1016 -33.69 -3.83 -0.74
CA PHE A 1016 -33.41 -3.80 -2.17
C PHE A 1016 -34.52 -3.09 -2.95
N LYS A 1017 -35.79 -3.29 -2.58
CA LYS A 1017 -36.91 -2.51 -3.15
C LYS A 1017 -36.74 -1.01 -2.90
N MET A 1018 -36.40 -0.63 -1.67
CA MET A 1018 -36.08 0.74 -1.29
C MET A 1018 -34.91 1.32 -2.12
N LEU A 1019 -33.84 0.53 -2.30
CA LEU A 1019 -32.69 0.89 -3.12
C LEU A 1019 -33.10 1.20 -4.57
N LEU A 1020 -33.91 0.34 -5.19
CA LEU A 1020 -34.36 0.53 -6.57
C LEU A 1020 -35.22 1.79 -6.73
N ILE A 1021 -36.14 2.05 -5.79
CA ILE A 1021 -36.98 3.26 -5.81
C ILE A 1021 -36.14 4.52 -5.63
N PHE A 1022 -35.11 4.49 -4.79
CA PHE A 1022 -34.23 5.66 -4.61
C PHE A 1022 -33.31 5.88 -5.82
N LYS A 1023 -32.76 4.81 -6.41
CA LYS A 1023 -31.99 4.89 -7.67
C LYS A 1023 -32.85 5.40 -8.83
N TRP A 1024 -34.15 5.11 -8.86
CA TRP A 1024 -35.07 5.67 -9.86
C TRP A 1024 -35.08 7.21 -9.85
N TYR A 1025 -35.03 7.85 -8.68
CA TYR A 1025 -34.96 9.32 -8.60
C TYR A 1025 -33.68 9.87 -9.22
N LEU A 1026 -32.52 9.28 -8.92
CA LEU A 1026 -31.23 9.70 -9.47
C LEU A 1026 -31.23 9.60 -11.00
N ARG A 1027 -31.70 8.45 -11.52
CA ARG A 1027 -31.80 8.24 -12.96
C ARG A 1027 -32.72 9.26 -13.64
N LYS A 1028 -33.89 9.50 -13.05
CA LYS A 1028 -34.86 10.47 -13.59
C LYS A 1028 -34.37 11.90 -13.49
N ALA A 1029 -33.69 12.28 -12.42
CA ALA A 1029 -33.08 13.59 -12.24
C ALA A 1029 -32.10 13.95 -13.37
N SER A 1030 -31.31 12.97 -13.84
CA SER A 1030 -30.42 13.15 -14.99
C SER A 1030 -31.20 13.31 -16.31
N LEU A 1031 -32.27 12.54 -16.50
CA LEU A 1031 -33.13 12.66 -17.69
C LEU A 1031 -33.89 13.98 -17.75
N PHE A 1032 -34.43 14.46 -16.62
CA PHE A 1032 -35.10 15.77 -16.57
C PHE A 1032 -34.18 16.91 -17.00
N ALA A 1033 -32.91 16.85 -16.61
CA ALA A 1033 -31.91 17.83 -17.01
C ALA A 1033 -31.62 17.78 -18.53
N LEU A 1034 -31.53 16.57 -19.11
CA LEU A 1034 -31.33 16.38 -20.55
C LEU A 1034 -32.53 16.86 -21.38
N GLU A 1035 -33.75 16.51 -20.94
CA GLU A 1035 -35.00 16.87 -21.61
C GLU A 1035 -35.37 18.35 -21.42
N GLY A 1036 -34.79 19.03 -20.42
CA GLY A 1036 -35.14 20.40 -20.07
C GLY A 1036 -36.54 20.52 -19.49
N GLU A 1037 -36.97 19.54 -18.67
CA GLU A 1037 -38.30 19.56 -18.05
C GLU A 1037 -38.42 20.64 -16.96
N GLU A 1038 -38.84 21.86 -17.33
CA GLU A 1038 -38.92 23.03 -16.44
C GLU A 1038 -39.69 22.77 -15.12
N LYS A 1039 -40.75 21.94 -15.16
CA LYS A 1039 -41.51 21.58 -13.96
C LYS A 1039 -40.70 20.75 -12.95
N ARG A 1040 -39.61 20.14 -13.39
CA ARG A 1040 -38.66 19.34 -12.62
C ARG A 1040 -37.30 20.03 -12.47
N ARG A 1041 -37.17 21.32 -12.81
CA ARG A 1041 -35.90 22.06 -12.72
C ARG A 1041 -35.17 21.85 -11.40
N VAL A 1042 -35.85 21.98 -10.25
CA VAL A 1042 -35.23 21.77 -8.93
C VAL A 1042 -34.67 20.35 -8.69
N ASP A 1043 -35.05 19.37 -9.50
CA ASP A 1043 -34.60 17.98 -9.45
C ASP A 1043 -33.48 17.68 -10.45
N TYR A 1044 -33.03 18.64 -11.26
CA TYR A 1044 -31.99 18.38 -12.25
C TYR A 1044 -30.71 17.87 -11.58
N GLN A 1045 -30.23 16.73 -12.05
CA GLN A 1045 -28.89 16.26 -11.78
C GLN A 1045 -27.98 16.74 -12.90
N VAL A 1046 -27.19 17.77 -12.62
CA VAL A 1046 -26.19 18.30 -13.56
C VAL A 1046 -24.80 18.05 -13.00
N HIS A 1047 -24.07 17.14 -13.66
CA HIS A 1047 -22.70 16.73 -13.33
C HIS A 1047 -21.73 17.88 -13.57
N CYS A 1048 -21.22 18.53 -12.51
CA CYS A 1048 -20.42 19.74 -12.66
C CYS A 1048 -19.45 19.96 -11.49
N GLY A 1049 -18.23 20.42 -11.81
CA GLY A 1049 -17.18 20.78 -10.86
C GLY A 1049 -16.89 22.29 -10.80
N PRO A 1050 -16.04 22.75 -9.87
CA PRO A 1050 -15.76 24.17 -9.66
C PRO A 1050 -15.04 24.83 -10.84
N SER A 1051 -14.46 24.04 -11.75
CA SER A 1051 -13.76 24.55 -12.94
C SER A 1051 -14.64 25.38 -13.85
N LEU A 1052 -15.94 25.07 -13.95
CA LEU A 1052 -16.88 25.90 -14.70
C LEU A 1052 -17.15 27.23 -14.00
N GLY A 1053 -17.28 27.24 -12.68
CA GLY A 1053 -17.40 28.49 -11.93
C GLY A 1053 -16.17 29.38 -12.10
N ALA A 1054 -14.97 28.80 -12.15
CA ALA A 1054 -13.73 29.53 -12.42
C ALA A 1054 -13.68 30.06 -13.86
N PHE A 1055 -14.08 29.24 -14.84
CA PHE A 1055 -14.23 29.66 -16.24
C PHE A 1055 -15.20 30.85 -16.36
N ASN A 1056 -16.39 30.77 -15.75
CA ASN A 1056 -17.39 31.83 -15.77
C ASN A 1056 -16.84 33.17 -15.24
N GLN A 1057 -16.02 33.13 -14.18
CA GLN A 1057 -15.36 34.33 -13.66
C GLN A 1057 -14.28 34.87 -14.61
N TRP A 1058 -13.50 33.99 -15.24
CA TRP A 1058 -12.48 34.37 -16.21
C TRP A 1058 -13.08 35.06 -17.46
N VAL A 1059 -14.21 34.57 -17.95
CA VAL A 1059 -14.86 35.12 -19.16
C VAL A 1059 -15.88 36.23 -18.89
N LYS A 1060 -16.08 36.61 -17.62
CA LYS A 1060 -17.06 37.61 -17.21
C LYS A 1060 -16.80 38.97 -17.88
N GLY A 1061 -17.84 39.59 -18.41
CA GLY A 1061 -17.77 40.85 -19.15
C GLY A 1061 -17.28 40.73 -20.59
N THR A 1062 -17.03 39.51 -21.09
CA THR A 1062 -16.72 39.23 -22.50
C THR A 1062 -17.93 38.66 -23.22
N GLU A 1063 -17.86 38.50 -24.54
CA GLU A 1063 -18.92 37.86 -25.33
C GLU A 1063 -19.18 36.39 -24.93
N LEU A 1064 -18.17 35.73 -24.33
CA LEU A 1064 -18.25 34.35 -23.85
C LEU A 1064 -19.05 34.21 -22.55
N GLU A 1065 -19.50 35.31 -21.93
CA GLU A 1065 -20.41 35.25 -20.78
C GLU A 1065 -21.71 34.51 -21.15
N ALA A 1066 -22.25 34.76 -22.34
CA ALA A 1066 -23.41 34.05 -22.87
C ALA A 1066 -23.02 32.67 -23.43
N TRP A 1067 -23.66 31.60 -22.94
CA TRP A 1067 -23.35 30.23 -23.39
C TRP A 1067 -23.55 30.00 -24.89
N ARG A 1068 -24.41 30.78 -25.55
CA ARG A 1068 -24.65 30.70 -26.99
C ARG A 1068 -23.42 31.08 -27.83
N ASN A 1069 -22.50 31.85 -27.27
CA ASN A 1069 -21.24 32.22 -27.89
C ASN A 1069 -20.08 31.30 -27.46
N ARG A 1070 -20.34 30.35 -26.56
CA ARG A 1070 -19.34 29.40 -26.07
C ARG A 1070 -19.26 28.24 -27.05
N HIS A 1071 -18.25 28.26 -27.90
CA HIS A 1071 -17.93 27.16 -28.79
C HIS A 1071 -16.76 26.34 -28.23
N VAL A 1072 -16.93 25.02 -28.20
CA VAL A 1072 -16.00 24.11 -27.51
C VAL A 1072 -14.54 24.23 -27.99
N GLY A 1073 -14.34 24.38 -29.30
CA GLY A 1073 -13.01 24.45 -29.92
C GLY A 1073 -12.32 25.78 -29.63
N GLU A 1074 -13.07 26.87 -29.68
CA GLU A 1074 -12.65 28.25 -29.42
C GLU A 1074 -12.24 28.43 -27.97
N ILE A 1075 -13.01 27.85 -27.05
CA ILE A 1075 -12.67 27.84 -25.62
C ILE A 1075 -11.38 27.07 -25.38
N GLY A 1076 -11.24 25.87 -25.94
CA GLY A 1076 -10.01 25.08 -25.82
C GLY A 1076 -8.80 25.83 -26.37
N GLU A 1077 -8.94 26.45 -27.55
CA GLU A 1077 -7.88 27.20 -28.22
C GLU A 1077 -7.46 28.41 -27.40
N LYS A 1078 -8.43 29.17 -26.88
CA LYS A 1078 -8.19 30.32 -26.01
C LYS A 1078 -7.48 29.92 -24.71
N ILE A 1079 -7.91 28.84 -24.05
CA ILE A 1079 -7.25 28.34 -22.82
C ILE A 1079 -5.80 27.97 -23.10
N MET A 1080 -5.52 27.24 -24.19
CA MET A 1080 -4.17 26.79 -24.52
C MET A 1080 -3.23 27.96 -24.86
N ILE A 1081 -3.69 28.91 -25.69
CA ILE A 1081 -2.90 30.09 -26.07
C ILE A 1081 -2.61 30.97 -24.85
N GLU A 1082 -3.62 31.26 -24.02
CA GLU A 1082 -3.43 32.10 -22.84
C GLU A 1082 -2.59 31.41 -21.75
N ALA A 1083 -2.71 30.09 -21.58
CA ALA A 1083 -1.88 29.34 -20.64
C ALA A 1083 -0.40 29.42 -21.05
N GLU A 1084 -0.11 29.33 -22.36
CA GLU A 1084 1.25 29.42 -22.87
C GLU A 1084 1.84 30.82 -22.63
N ASN A 1085 1.06 31.86 -22.94
CA ASN A 1085 1.46 33.24 -22.69
C ASN A 1085 1.68 33.50 -21.19
N LEU A 1086 0.81 32.96 -20.33
CA LEU A 1086 0.92 33.09 -18.89
C LEU A 1086 2.20 32.43 -18.36
N LEU A 1087 2.52 31.21 -18.81
CA LEU A 1087 3.76 30.52 -18.43
C LEU A 1087 4.99 31.29 -18.87
N ARG A 1088 5.03 31.76 -20.13
CA ARG A 1088 6.14 32.59 -20.64
C ARG A 1088 6.32 33.84 -19.77
N HIS A 1089 5.24 34.54 -19.43
CA HIS A 1089 5.30 35.74 -18.60
C HIS A 1089 5.74 35.45 -17.16
N ARG A 1090 5.16 34.42 -16.52
CA ARG A 1090 5.45 34.04 -15.12
C ARG A 1090 6.88 33.53 -14.95
N LEU A 1091 7.39 32.72 -15.88
CA LEU A 1091 8.77 32.25 -15.82
C LEU A 1091 9.75 33.41 -16.04
N ASN A 1092 9.49 34.28 -17.03
CA ASN A 1092 10.33 35.45 -17.24
C ASN A 1092 10.38 36.39 -16.02
N THR A 1093 9.29 36.51 -15.25
CA THR A 1093 9.25 37.35 -14.04
C THR A 1093 9.94 36.71 -12.83
N ILE A 1094 10.12 35.39 -12.81
CA ILE A 1094 10.87 34.69 -11.74
C ILE A 1094 12.38 34.75 -11.98
N PHE A 1095 12.79 34.75 -13.25
CA PHE A 1095 14.21 34.75 -13.65
C PHE A 1095 14.74 36.13 -14.07
N GLN A 1096 13.96 37.20 -13.88
CA GLN A 1096 14.38 38.61 -13.87
C GLN A 1096 14.78 39.01 -12.46
#